data_AF-A0A1E5V7F5-F1
#
_entry.id   AF-A0A1E5V7F5-F1
#
_cell.length_a   1.000
_cell.length_b   1.000
_cell.length_c   1.000
_cell.angle_alpha   90.00
_cell.angle_beta   90.00
_cell.angle_gamma   90.00
#
_symmetry.space_group_name_H-M   'P 1'
#
loop_
_entity.id
_entity.type
_entity.pdbx_description
1 polymer ?
#
loop_
_entity_poly.entity_id
_entity_poly.type
_entity_poly.pdbx_seq_one_letter_code
_entity_poly.pdbx_strand_id
1 'polypeptide(L)'
;MAARLVVALLAVSSAFLAVSGQKFNAIFSFGDSMSDTGNLCVNGPPAGLTLTQPPYGETFFGRATCRCSDGRLVVDFLAERFGLPLLKPSKQACKSYLSKSLFVLGEFGGNDYNAQIFGGYTPEQASGQSGTIVDAIGKGVEQLISLGAMYVVVPGVLPVGCFPIYLTLYQTSNAGDYDQYGCLKRFNALSSRHNQLLQAKVSSLQGKYPGARIMYADFYSHVYDMVKSPGSYGFSTNLMACCGAGGGKYNYQNSARCGMSGAYACSNPSSSLSWDGIHLTEAAYKKIADGWCANAMARGALLVAGVLPCLCCCFLLAAGAGAGRRYEALFNFGDSLGDTGNICVNKSAADQLLLTVAQPPYGMTYFGHPTCRCSDGRLVIDFLAQELGLPLLPPSKLRGTAGVDFRRGANMAIVGGTALDFAFLKSIGLGYPVWDNGAMNVQIQWLRDLLPSVCGGAPGGQRCKAHLAKSLFVFGPFGGNDYNAMLFFGFTTDQARNYTPKIVDTVASGVEQLIQLGAVDIIVPGALPVGCFAVYLTFLPSTNPADYDEYGCLKPLNELSLYQNTLLRSRLAGVQARHPSARIMYADYYAHIERMVRAPARFGFRSGAVPACCGAGGGKFNFELDARCGMKGAAACPDPSTHESWDGVHFTEAVNRQVAEGWLRGPYCHPPVVLH
;
A
#
# COMPACT_ATOMS: atom_id res chain seq x y z
N MET A 1 19.31 48.05 -30.90
CA MET A 1 18.35 47.65 -29.85
C MET A 1 17.68 46.29 -30.11
N ALA A 2 17.58 45.80 -31.35
CA ALA A 2 16.99 44.48 -31.64
C ALA A 2 17.81 43.26 -31.15
N ALA A 3 19.14 43.36 -31.09
CA ALA A 3 20.00 42.23 -30.68
C ALA A 3 19.94 41.89 -29.18
N ARG A 4 19.57 42.84 -28.31
CA ARG A 4 19.43 42.59 -26.85
C ARG A 4 18.09 41.95 -26.49
N LEU A 5 17.07 42.08 -27.34
CA LEU A 5 15.76 41.46 -27.13
C LEU A 5 15.78 39.97 -27.52
N VAL A 6 16.55 39.60 -28.55
CA VAL A 6 16.70 38.20 -29.01
C VAL A 6 17.52 37.36 -28.01
N VAL A 7 18.54 37.95 -27.37
CA VAL A 7 19.31 37.27 -26.31
C VAL A 7 18.49 37.10 -25.03
N ALA A 8 17.61 38.04 -24.70
CA ALA A 8 16.70 37.91 -23.56
C ALA A 8 15.60 36.86 -23.81
N LEU A 9 15.05 36.77 -25.02
CA LEU A 9 14.06 35.75 -25.38
C LEU A 9 14.68 34.34 -25.50
N LEU A 10 15.92 34.23 -25.98
CA LEU A 10 16.64 32.95 -25.98
C LEU A 10 17.05 32.53 -24.58
N ALA A 11 17.50 33.43 -23.70
CA ALA A 11 17.81 33.13 -22.30
C ALA A 11 16.56 32.75 -21.48
N VAL A 12 15.40 33.36 -21.76
CA VAL A 12 14.13 32.97 -21.12
C VAL A 12 13.66 31.61 -21.67
N SER A 13 13.81 31.32 -22.96
CA SER A 13 13.50 29.97 -23.50
C SER A 13 14.47 28.88 -23.00
N SER A 14 15.73 29.25 -22.74
CA SER A 14 16.74 28.37 -22.15
C SER A 14 16.47 28.10 -20.66
N ALA A 15 15.96 29.10 -19.94
CA ALA A 15 15.59 28.97 -18.53
C ALA A 15 14.32 28.11 -18.33
N PHE A 16 13.40 28.10 -19.30
CA PHE A 16 12.27 27.15 -19.30
C PHE A 16 12.69 25.71 -19.67
N LEU A 17 13.86 25.52 -20.29
CA LEU A 17 14.37 24.20 -20.69
C LEU A 17 15.43 23.62 -19.75
N ALA A 18 15.94 24.38 -18.77
CA ALA A 18 17.10 23.96 -17.97
C ALA A 18 16.79 23.37 -16.58
N VAL A 19 15.53 23.16 -16.19
CA VAL A 19 15.20 22.35 -14.98
C VAL A 19 14.08 21.35 -15.27
N SER A 20 14.22 20.59 -16.36
CA SER A 20 13.54 19.31 -16.53
C SER A 20 14.42 18.12 -16.08
N GLY A 21 15.49 18.37 -15.31
CA GLY A 21 16.54 17.38 -15.04
C GLY A 21 16.45 16.63 -13.70
N GLN A 22 15.86 17.23 -12.66
CA GLN A 22 15.78 16.56 -11.34
C GLN A 22 14.59 15.60 -11.31
N LYS A 23 14.87 14.32 -11.52
CA LYS A 23 13.89 13.25 -11.35
C LYS A 23 13.88 12.81 -9.90
N PHE A 24 12.70 12.88 -9.27
CA PHE A 24 12.45 12.26 -7.98
C PHE A 24 11.89 10.86 -8.19
N ASN A 25 12.22 9.93 -7.30
CA ASN A 25 11.67 8.57 -7.34
C ASN A 25 10.23 8.54 -6.82
N ALA A 26 9.92 9.38 -5.81
CA ALA A 26 8.59 9.57 -5.25
C ALA A 26 8.52 10.88 -4.44
N ILE A 27 7.29 11.27 -4.10
CA ILE A 27 7.01 12.23 -3.03
C ILE A 27 6.54 11.45 -1.79
N PHE A 28 7.06 11.78 -0.62
CA PHE A 28 6.54 11.32 0.67
C PHE A 28 5.95 12.52 1.41
N SER A 29 4.63 12.50 1.63
CA SER A 29 3.91 13.55 2.36
C SER A 29 3.69 13.14 3.82
N PHE A 30 4.04 14.02 4.76
CA PHE A 30 3.79 13.83 6.20
C PHE A 30 3.12 15.07 6.74
N GLY A 31 1.90 15.02 7.28
CA GLY A 31 1.28 16.22 7.80
C GLY A 31 -0.16 16.08 8.25
N ASP A 32 -0.79 17.23 8.42
CA ASP A 32 -2.20 17.41 8.80
C ASP A 32 -3.14 17.36 7.57
N SER A 33 -4.38 17.81 7.76
CA SER A 33 -5.45 17.85 6.78
C SER A 33 -5.11 18.60 5.48
N MET A 34 -4.16 19.54 5.49
CA MET A 34 -3.70 20.29 4.31
C MET A 34 -2.82 19.47 3.37
N SER A 35 -2.32 18.32 3.84
CA SER A 35 -1.41 17.43 3.13
C SER A 35 -1.90 15.97 3.09
N ASP A 36 -3.05 15.70 3.71
CA ASP A 36 -3.67 14.38 3.78
C ASP A 36 -4.39 14.04 2.46
N THR A 37 -3.80 13.13 1.71
CA THR A 37 -4.31 12.66 0.41
C THR A 37 -5.42 11.60 0.54
N GLY A 38 -6.03 11.46 1.73
CA GLY A 38 -7.14 10.55 2.03
C GLY A 38 -6.80 9.45 3.05
N ASN A 39 -5.66 9.54 3.73
CA ASN A 39 -5.21 8.60 4.77
C ASN A 39 -6.24 8.45 5.90
N LEU A 40 -6.95 9.52 6.25
CA LEU A 40 -7.99 9.52 7.28
C LEU A 40 -9.10 8.48 7.07
N CYS A 41 -9.35 8.05 5.83
CA CYS A 41 -10.40 7.09 5.49
C CYS A 41 -9.90 5.71 5.06
N VAL A 42 -8.59 5.45 5.15
CA VAL A 42 -7.99 4.17 4.74
C VAL A 42 -8.47 3.00 5.62
N ASN A 43 -8.85 3.26 6.88
CA ASN A 43 -9.40 2.27 7.81
C ASN A 43 -10.92 2.41 8.00
N GLY A 44 -11.60 2.97 7.01
CA GLY A 44 -13.02 3.35 7.08
C GLY A 44 -13.23 4.81 7.49
N PRO A 45 -14.35 5.43 7.08
CA PRO A 45 -14.65 6.83 7.39
C PRO A 45 -14.93 7.01 8.89
N PRO A 46 -14.23 7.92 9.60
CA PRO A 46 -14.55 8.20 11.01
C PRO A 46 -15.98 8.74 11.15
N ALA A 47 -16.74 8.19 12.10
CA ALA A 47 -18.12 8.63 12.36
C ALA A 47 -18.15 10.12 12.72
N GLY A 48 -19.03 10.89 12.06
CA GLY A 48 -19.19 12.33 12.31
C GLY A 48 -18.29 13.26 11.50
N LEU A 49 -17.45 12.75 10.59
CA LEU A 49 -16.69 13.58 9.65
C LEU A 49 -17.38 13.71 8.29
N THR A 50 -17.54 14.95 7.84
CA THR A 50 -18.23 15.31 6.59
C THR A 50 -17.36 15.21 5.34
N LEU A 51 -16.06 14.97 5.51
CA LEU A 51 -15.05 14.84 4.44
C LEU A 51 -15.31 13.68 3.47
N THR A 52 -16.22 12.78 3.84
CA THR A 52 -16.65 11.59 3.10
C THR A 52 -17.87 11.84 2.23
N GLN A 53 -18.46 13.04 2.32
CA GLN A 53 -19.68 13.43 1.63
C GLN A 53 -19.37 14.53 0.61
N PRO A 54 -20.19 14.68 -0.44
CA PRO A 54 -20.17 15.90 -1.25
C PRO A 54 -20.29 17.15 -0.36
N PRO A 55 -19.60 18.26 -0.69
CA PRO A 55 -18.93 18.53 -1.96
C PRO A 55 -17.41 18.24 -2.00
N TYR A 56 -16.85 17.50 -1.03
CA TYR A 56 -15.42 17.21 -1.04
C TYR A 56 -15.01 16.40 -2.30
N GLY A 57 -13.86 16.74 -2.89
CA GLY A 57 -13.33 16.08 -4.09
C GLY A 57 -14.11 16.31 -5.40
N GLU A 58 -15.14 17.16 -5.41
CA GLU A 58 -16.01 17.38 -6.58
C GLU A 58 -15.29 17.94 -7.82
N THR A 59 -14.31 18.84 -7.67
CA THR A 59 -13.75 19.60 -8.80
C THR A 59 -12.74 18.80 -9.63
N PHE A 60 -12.07 17.82 -9.03
CA PHE A 60 -11.13 16.96 -9.75
C PHE A 60 -11.51 15.48 -9.73
N PHE A 61 -11.98 14.95 -8.60
CA PHE A 61 -12.27 13.53 -8.45
C PHE A 61 -13.72 13.18 -8.78
N GLY A 62 -14.62 14.16 -8.83
CA GLY A 62 -16.06 13.97 -9.06
C GLY A 62 -16.78 13.22 -7.93
N ARG A 63 -16.11 13.01 -6.79
CA ARG A 63 -16.60 12.31 -5.60
C ARG A 63 -15.73 12.63 -4.39
N ALA A 64 -16.28 12.44 -3.19
CA ALA A 64 -15.51 12.54 -1.96
C ALA A 64 -14.39 11.50 -1.89
N THR A 65 -13.18 11.99 -1.58
CA THR A 65 -11.97 11.17 -1.41
C THR A 65 -11.37 11.30 -0.01
N CYS A 66 -12.12 11.88 0.93
CA CYS A 66 -11.62 12.25 2.27
C CYS A 66 -10.44 13.23 2.28
N ARG A 67 -10.25 13.98 1.19
CA ARG A 67 -9.33 15.11 1.15
C ARG A 67 -10.06 16.33 1.69
N CYS A 68 -9.38 17.16 2.47
CA CYS A 68 -9.94 18.41 3.00
C CYS A 68 -9.91 19.54 1.95
N SER A 69 -10.36 19.25 0.73
CA SER A 69 -10.41 20.15 -0.41
C SER A 69 -11.55 19.74 -1.33
N ASP A 70 -12.02 20.67 -2.16
CA ASP A 70 -12.88 20.40 -3.31
C ASP A 70 -12.20 19.52 -4.37
N GLY A 71 -10.88 19.32 -4.30
CA GLY A 71 -10.16 18.42 -5.19
C GLY A 71 -8.73 18.11 -4.72
N ARG A 72 -7.73 18.53 -5.51
CA ARG A 72 -6.30 18.27 -5.28
C ARG A 72 -5.67 19.19 -4.24
N LEU A 73 -4.65 18.69 -3.54
CA LEU A 73 -3.82 19.40 -2.57
C LEU A 73 -2.48 19.83 -3.20
N VAL A 74 -1.70 20.68 -2.51
CA VAL A 74 -0.37 21.14 -2.98
C VAL A 74 0.54 19.98 -3.40
N VAL A 75 0.53 18.90 -2.63
CA VAL A 75 1.39 17.72 -2.87
C VAL A 75 1.05 16.97 -4.16
N ASP A 76 -0.19 17.04 -4.63
CA ASP A 76 -0.61 16.44 -5.90
C ASP A 76 -0.09 17.24 -7.10
N PHE A 77 -0.14 18.58 -7.02
CA PHE A 77 0.42 19.46 -8.04
C PHE A 77 1.95 19.34 -8.13
N LEU A 78 2.63 19.12 -6.99
CA LEU A 78 4.05 18.79 -6.99
C LEU A 78 4.30 17.45 -7.70
N ALA A 79 3.49 16.42 -7.44
CA ALA A 79 3.62 15.11 -8.10
C ALA A 79 3.46 15.23 -9.62
N GLU A 80 2.41 15.93 -10.07
CA GLU A 80 2.15 16.20 -11.49
C GLU A 80 3.34 16.90 -12.15
N ARG A 81 3.88 17.95 -11.51
CA ARG A 81 5.00 18.72 -12.04
C ARG A 81 6.31 17.93 -12.16
N PHE A 82 6.51 16.91 -11.32
CA PHE A 82 7.65 16.00 -11.40
C PHE A 82 7.39 14.72 -12.20
N GLY A 83 6.23 14.59 -12.84
CA GLY A 83 5.85 13.42 -13.63
C GLY A 83 5.64 12.15 -12.79
N LEU A 84 5.22 12.32 -11.54
CA LEU A 84 4.94 11.25 -10.59
C LEU A 84 3.43 10.98 -10.48
N PRO A 85 3.00 9.73 -10.22
CA PRO A 85 1.59 9.44 -9.99
C PRO A 85 1.07 10.19 -8.75
N LEU A 86 -0.22 10.50 -8.73
CA LEU A 86 -0.88 11.06 -7.54
C LEU A 86 -0.59 10.21 -6.30
N LEU A 87 -0.31 10.89 -5.19
CA LEU A 87 0.14 10.27 -3.96
C LEU A 87 -0.89 9.27 -3.44
N LYS A 88 -0.42 8.03 -3.21
CA LYS A 88 -1.15 6.98 -2.49
C LYS A 88 -0.65 6.93 -1.04
N PRO A 89 -1.49 6.55 -0.06
CA PRO A 89 -1.04 6.23 1.29
C PRO A 89 0.17 5.29 1.26
N SER A 90 1.26 5.67 1.92
CA SER A 90 2.56 5.00 1.77
C SER A 90 3.24 4.78 3.12
N LYS A 91 3.76 3.56 3.34
CA LYS A 91 4.76 3.25 4.37
C LYS A 91 5.92 2.45 3.76
N GLN A 92 7.11 2.86 4.21
CA GLN A 92 8.45 2.30 4.05
C GLN A 92 9.18 2.59 2.74
N ALA A 93 10.40 3.10 2.92
CA ALA A 93 11.32 3.37 1.84
C ALA A 93 12.77 3.20 2.28
N CYS A 94 13.62 2.83 1.32
CA CYS A 94 15.02 2.51 1.47
C CYS A 94 15.91 3.76 1.34
N LYS A 95 17.04 3.83 2.05
CA LYS A 95 17.95 5.00 2.13
C LYS A 95 18.39 5.57 0.76
N SER A 96 18.68 4.71 -0.23
CA SER A 96 19.06 5.16 -1.60
C SER A 96 17.87 5.70 -2.41
N TYR A 97 16.68 5.10 -2.23
CA TYR A 97 15.43 5.59 -2.81
C TYR A 97 15.02 6.92 -2.18
N LEU A 98 15.14 7.02 -0.86
CA LEU A 98 14.86 8.22 -0.08
C LEU A 98 15.80 9.37 -0.41
N SER A 99 17.07 9.08 -0.68
CA SER A 99 18.02 10.11 -1.10
C SER A 99 17.68 10.75 -2.45
N LYS A 100 16.82 10.10 -3.24
CA LYS A 100 16.31 10.58 -4.52
C LYS A 100 14.79 10.86 -4.49
N SER A 101 14.20 10.95 -3.31
CA SER A 101 12.77 11.25 -3.13
C SER A 101 12.57 12.61 -2.48
N LEU A 102 11.47 13.27 -2.81
CA LEU A 102 11.09 14.55 -2.22
C LEU A 102 10.21 14.30 -0.99
N PHE A 103 10.61 14.80 0.16
CA PHE A 103 9.82 14.75 1.39
C PHE A 103 9.13 16.09 1.56
N VAL A 104 7.81 16.09 1.70
CA VAL A 104 7.02 17.30 1.94
C VAL A 104 6.35 17.13 3.29
N LEU A 105 6.73 17.97 4.25
CA LEU A 105 6.02 18.07 5.51
C LEU A 105 4.73 18.88 5.29
N GLY A 106 3.71 18.67 6.11
CA GLY A 106 2.50 19.47 6.17
C GLY A 106 2.70 20.70 7.04
N GLU A 107 1.59 21.39 7.33
CA GLU A 107 1.56 22.61 8.10
C GLU A 107 1.62 22.32 9.63
N PHE A 108 2.69 21.65 10.04
CA PHE A 108 2.91 21.33 11.45
C PHE A 108 2.99 22.61 12.30
N GLY A 109 2.25 22.64 13.40
CA GLY A 109 2.02 23.84 14.22
C GLY A 109 0.59 24.35 14.14
N GLY A 110 -0.06 24.31 12.97
CA GLY A 110 -1.44 24.80 12.82
C GLY A 110 -2.42 24.08 13.74
N ASN A 111 -2.39 22.74 13.76
CA ASN A 111 -3.23 21.94 14.65
C ASN A 111 -2.87 22.10 16.13
N ASP A 112 -1.57 22.28 16.45
CA ASP A 112 -1.11 22.56 17.82
C ASP A 112 -1.70 23.87 18.35
N TYR A 113 -1.77 24.89 17.50
CA TYR A 113 -2.40 26.17 17.83
C TYR A 113 -3.92 26.09 17.84
N ASN A 114 -4.54 25.41 16.86
CA ASN A 114 -5.98 25.16 16.82
C ASN A 114 -6.47 24.51 18.12
N ALA A 115 -5.78 23.46 18.60
CA ALA A 115 -6.13 22.77 19.83
C ALA A 115 -6.09 23.68 21.07
N GLN A 116 -5.05 24.51 21.19
CA GLN A 116 -4.92 25.46 22.30
C GLN A 116 -5.98 26.56 22.23
N ILE A 117 -6.14 27.18 21.07
CA ILE A 117 -7.01 28.34 20.85
C ILE A 117 -8.49 27.94 20.99
N PHE A 118 -8.91 26.82 20.39
CA PHE A 118 -10.26 26.29 20.58
C PHE A 118 -10.48 25.74 21.99
N GLY A 119 -9.40 25.40 22.70
CA GLY A 119 -9.38 25.09 24.13
C GLY A 119 -9.41 26.31 25.05
N GLY A 120 -9.52 27.53 24.51
CA GLY A 120 -9.67 28.77 25.29
C GLY A 120 -8.38 29.56 25.54
N TYR A 121 -7.25 29.15 24.96
CA TYR A 121 -6.02 29.94 25.05
C TYR A 121 -6.08 31.18 24.16
N THR A 122 -5.46 32.27 24.62
CA THR A 122 -5.21 33.45 23.79
C THR A 122 -4.10 33.17 22.76
N PRO A 123 -4.07 33.90 21.63
CA PRO A 123 -2.99 33.78 20.63
C PRO A 123 -1.59 33.97 21.22
N GLU A 124 -1.43 34.83 22.23
CA GLU A 124 -0.16 35.10 22.89
C GLU A 124 0.27 33.93 23.79
N GLN A 125 -0.67 33.32 24.51
CA GLN A 125 -0.40 32.10 25.29
C GLN A 125 0.01 30.95 24.37
N ALA A 126 -0.73 30.74 23.28
CA ALA A 126 -0.38 29.75 22.26
C ALA A 126 0.99 30.04 21.62
N SER A 127 1.31 31.31 21.39
CA SER A 127 2.60 31.74 20.82
C SER A 127 3.79 31.40 21.71
N GLY A 128 3.59 31.34 23.03
CA GLY A 128 4.60 30.87 23.99
C GLY A 128 5.13 29.47 23.68
N GLN A 129 4.34 28.60 23.05
CA GLN A 129 4.72 27.23 22.69
C GLN A 129 5.45 27.11 21.34
N SER A 130 5.57 28.21 20.58
CA SER A 130 6.13 28.18 19.22
C SER A 130 7.55 27.61 19.15
N GLY A 131 8.37 27.87 20.17
CA GLY A 131 9.73 27.32 20.24
C GLY A 131 9.71 25.79 20.34
N THR A 132 8.91 25.25 21.27
CA THR A 132 8.74 23.81 21.49
C THR A 132 8.23 23.09 20.24
N ILE A 133 7.23 23.68 19.57
CA ILE A 133 6.65 23.13 18.34
C ILE A 133 7.71 23.11 17.22
N VAL A 134 8.42 24.23 17.00
CA VAL A 134 9.47 24.32 15.98
C VAL A 134 10.65 23.38 16.27
N ASP A 135 10.98 23.16 17.54
CA ASP A 135 11.99 22.18 17.94
C ASP A 135 11.56 20.74 17.62
N ALA A 136 10.29 20.40 17.82
CA ALA A 136 9.74 19.10 17.45
C ALA A 136 9.76 18.89 15.93
N ILE A 137 9.38 19.89 15.14
CA ILE A 137 9.48 19.85 13.67
C ILE A 137 10.93 19.64 13.25
N GLY A 138 11.87 20.38 13.85
CA GLY A 138 13.29 20.24 13.58
C GLY A 138 13.80 18.82 13.83
N LYS A 139 13.44 18.21 14.96
CA LYS A 139 13.79 16.81 15.27
C LYS A 139 13.20 15.82 14.25
N GLY A 140 11.98 16.07 13.79
CA GLY A 140 11.35 15.27 12.72
C GLY A 140 12.14 15.33 11.40
N VAL A 141 12.58 16.52 11.00
CA VAL A 141 13.44 16.71 9.82
C VAL A 141 14.77 15.95 9.98
N GLU A 142 15.41 16.04 11.15
CA GLU A 142 16.64 15.28 11.44
C GLU A 142 16.44 13.77 11.34
N GLN A 143 15.30 13.27 11.82
CA GLN A 143 14.94 11.86 11.71
C GLN A 143 14.77 11.44 10.26
N LEU A 144 14.08 12.23 9.42
CA LEU A 144 13.97 11.96 7.99
C LEU A 144 15.34 11.92 7.31
N ILE A 145 16.23 12.85 7.63
CA ILE A 145 17.61 12.86 7.10
C ILE A 145 18.37 11.61 7.55
N SER A 146 18.22 11.17 8.80
CA SER A 146 18.85 9.95 9.31
C SER A 146 18.40 8.68 8.56
N LEU A 147 17.14 8.67 8.10
CA LEU A 147 16.55 7.62 7.28
C LEU A 147 16.98 7.69 5.81
N GLY A 148 17.65 8.78 5.38
CA GLY A 148 18.16 8.96 4.03
C GLY A 148 17.52 10.06 3.22
N ALA A 149 16.62 10.87 3.80
CA ALA A 149 16.03 11.99 3.09
C ALA A 149 17.10 13.04 2.74
N MET A 150 17.21 13.38 1.46
CA MET A 150 18.12 14.42 0.97
C MET A 150 17.39 15.64 0.42
N TYR A 151 16.07 15.57 0.25
CA TYR A 151 15.24 16.67 -0.24
C TYR A 151 14.03 16.81 0.66
N VAL A 152 14.00 17.84 1.50
CA VAL A 152 12.97 18.02 2.52
C VAL A 152 12.37 19.41 2.39
N VAL A 153 11.06 19.50 2.18
CA VAL A 153 10.27 20.72 2.14
C VAL A 153 9.55 20.87 3.47
N VAL A 154 9.76 21.99 4.15
CA VAL A 154 9.23 22.30 5.48
C VAL A 154 8.37 23.56 5.36
N PRO A 155 7.04 23.40 5.24
CA PRO A 155 6.17 24.56 5.13
C PRO A 155 5.98 25.29 6.46
N GLY A 156 5.76 26.60 6.40
CA GLY A 156 5.32 27.40 7.54
C GLY A 156 3.82 27.35 7.77
N VAL A 157 3.37 27.95 8.87
CA VAL A 157 1.95 28.09 9.22
C VAL A 157 1.28 29.22 8.44
N LEU A 158 -0.01 29.05 8.14
CA LEU A 158 -0.82 29.97 7.34
C LEU A 158 -1.16 31.26 8.11
N PRO A 159 -1.63 32.35 7.46
CA PRO A 159 -2.09 33.54 8.17
C PRO A 159 -3.47 33.28 8.77
N VAL A 160 -3.52 32.51 9.87
CA VAL A 160 -4.78 31.97 10.45
C VAL A 160 -5.76 33.06 10.86
N GLY A 161 -5.30 34.28 11.15
CA GLY A 161 -6.15 35.43 11.41
C GLY A 161 -7.00 35.89 10.22
N CYS A 162 -6.73 35.38 9.02
CA CYS A 162 -7.52 35.62 7.82
C CYS A 162 -8.56 34.53 7.53
N PHE A 163 -8.60 33.44 8.32
CA PHE A 163 -9.46 32.30 8.02
C PHE A 163 -10.89 32.51 8.54
N PRO A 164 -11.95 32.17 7.77
CA PRO A 164 -13.34 32.40 8.15
C PRO A 164 -13.73 31.86 9.54
N ILE A 165 -13.21 30.70 9.96
CA ILE A 165 -13.48 30.15 11.30
C ILE A 165 -12.98 31.08 12.41
N TYR A 166 -11.75 31.58 12.29
CA TYR A 166 -11.13 32.48 13.27
C TYR A 166 -11.84 33.84 13.29
N LEU A 167 -12.13 34.36 12.11
CA LEU A 167 -12.86 35.61 11.94
C LEU A 167 -14.30 35.52 12.48
N THR A 168 -14.92 34.34 12.47
CA THR A 168 -16.28 34.14 13.01
C THR A 168 -16.27 33.95 14.52
N LEU A 169 -15.36 33.13 15.05
CA LEU A 169 -15.32 32.76 16.47
C LEU A 169 -14.69 33.84 17.35
N TYR A 170 -13.76 34.64 16.81
CA TYR A 170 -12.97 35.62 17.55
C TYR A 170 -13.12 37.05 17.02
N GLN A 171 -14.21 37.33 16.28
CA GLN A 171 -14.52 38.70 15.89
C GLN A 171 -14.66 39.62 17.10
N THR A 172 -14.11 40.81 16.97
CA THR A 172 -14.31 41.92 17.91
C THR A 172 -14.99 43.10 17.21
N SER A 173 -15.61 43.97 17.99
CA SER A 173 -16.15 45.26 17.52
C SER A 173 -15.07 46.35 17.36
N ASN A 174 -13.86 46.11 17.86
CA ASN A 174 -12.75 47.05 17.78
C ASN A 174 -12.05 46.93 16.42
N ALA A 175 -12.22 47.93 15.55
CA ALA A 175 -11.54 47.98 14.25
C ALA A 175 -10.01 47.90 14.38
N GLY A 176 -9.46 48.35 15.51
CA GLY A 176 -8.03 48.29 15.81
C GLY A 176 -7.47 46.87 16.00
N ASP A 177 -8.31 45.83 16.10
CA ASP A 177 -7.85 44.44 16.21
C ASP A 177 -7.56 43.80 14.84
N TYR A 178 -8.07 44.41 13.77
CA TYR A 178 -7.91 43.94 12.40
C TYR A 178 -6.82 44.71 11.67
N ASP A 179 -6.23 44.09 10.65
CA ASP A 179 -5.42 44.79 9.66
C ASP A 179 -6.31 45.46 8.59
N GLN A 180 -5.69 46.22 7.70
CA GLN A 180 -6.40 46.92 6.62
C GLN A 180 -7.13 45.99 5.63
N TYR A 181 -6.82 44.69 5.65
CA TYR A 181 -7.45 43.69 4.79
C TYR A 181 -8.55 42.91 5.51
N GLY A 182 -8.76 43.18 6.81
CA GLY A 182 -9.80 42.56 7.61
C GLY A 182 -9.37 41.29 8.34
N CYS A 183 -8.08 40.98 8.41
CA CYS A 183 -7.57 39.84 9.18
C CYS A 183 -7.27 40.22 10.64
N LEU A 184 -7.44 39.29 11.57
CA LEU A 184 -7.12 39.51 12.98
C LEU A 184 -5.59 39.56 13.21
N LYS A 185 -5.07 40.71 13.63
CA LYS A 185 -3.62 40.96 13.76
C LYS A 185 -2.94 40.03 14.75
N ARG A 186 -3.58 39.76 15.90
CA ARG A 186 -3.01 38.95 16.98
C ARG A 186 -2.78 37.49 16.55
N PHE A 187 -3.72 36.94 15.79
CA PHE A 187 -3.61 35.59 15.24
C PHE A 187 -2.57 35.51 14.13
N ASN A 188 -2.50 36.53 13.26
CA ASN A 188 -1.44 36.61 12.27
C ASN A 188 -0.06 36.83 12.88
N ALA A 189 0.06 37.53 14.01
CA ALA A 189 1.31 37.69 14.75
C ALA A 189 1.80 36.37 15.34
N LEU A 190 0.90 35.51 15.85
CA LEU A 190 1.21 34.14 16.24
C LEU A 190 1.82 33.37 15.06
N SER A 191 1.16 33.35 13.91
CA SER A 191 1.66 32.68 12.70
C SER A 191 3.01 33.22 12.24
N SER A 192 3.17 34.54 12.21
CA SER A 192 4.45 35.18 11.83
C SER A 192 5.58 34.80 12.78
N ARG A 193 5.32 34.76 14.09
CA ARG A 193 6.33 34.35 15.08
C ARG A 193 6.74 32.89 14.92
N HIS A 194 5.80 31.98 14.73
CA HIS A 194 6.12 30.58 14.39
C HIS A 194 7.02 30.51 13.16
N ASN A 195 6.63 31.18 12.08
CA ASN A 195 7.35 31.14 10.81
C ASN A 195 8.76 31.73 10.87
N GLN A 196 8.98 32.77 11.69
CA GLN A 196 10.32 33.30 11.94
C GLN A 196 11.21 32.28 12.64
N LEU A 197 10.70 31.64 13.70
CA LEU A 197 11.42 30.59 14.43
C LEU A 197 11.70 29.38 13.53
N LEU A 198 10.72 28.96 12.73
CA LEU A 198 10.86 27.84 11.80
C LEU A 198 11.88 28.13 10.71
N GLN A 199 11.90 29.33 10.13
CA GLN A 199 12.92 29.74 9.17
C GLN A 199 14.33 29.73 9.79
N ALA A 200 14.48 30.19 11.04
CA ALA A 200 15.74 30.12 11.76
C ALA A 200 16.17 28.67 12.02
N LYS A 201 15.24 27.79 12.42
CA LYS A 201 15.50 26.35 12.59
C LYS A 201 15.89 25.68 11.28
N VAL A 202 15.18 25.95 10.18
CA VAL A 202 15.51 25.43 8.84
C VAL A 202 16.91 25.89 8.42
N SER A 203 17.25 27.16 8.63
CA SER A 203 18.60 27.69 8.34
C SER A 203 19.67 26.99 9.17
N SER A 204 19.40 26.73 10.45
CA SER A 204 20.30 25.95 11.32
C SER A 204 20.47 24.51 10.82
N LEU A 205 19.39 23.84 10.41
CA LEU A 205 19.44 22.48 9.87
C LEU A 205 20.18 22.42 8.52
N GLN A 206 20.02 23.43 7.65
CA GLN A 206 20.79 23.54 6.41
C GLN A 206 22.30 23.62 6.69
N GLY A 207 22.71 24.38 7.70
CA GLY A 207 24.11 24.44 8.14
C GLY A 207 24.60 23.13 8.74
N LYS A 208 23.75 22.42 9.49
CA LYS A 208 24.07 21.14 10.14
C LYS A 208 24.16 19.97 9.15
N TYR A 209 23.37 19.98 8.08
CA TYR A 209 23.27 18.90 7.10
C TYR A 209 23.53 19.42 5.68
N PRO A 210 24.76 19.82 5.33
CA PRO A 210 25.07 20.43 4.03
C PRO A 210 24.85 19.49 2.83
N GLY A 211 24.77 18.17 3.07
CA GLY A 211 24.43 17.17 2.05
C GLY A 211 22.93 17.02 1.77
N ALA A 212 22.06 17.59 2.61
CA ALA A 212 20.61 17.57 2.45
C ALA A 212 20.09 18.94 1.99
N ARG A 213 19.23 18.94 0.98
CA ARG A 213 18.50 20.11 0.49
C ARG A 213 17.21 20.28 1.29
N ILE A 214 17.31 21.01 2.40
CA ILE A 214 16.18 21.36 3.27
C ILE A 214 15.66 22.73 2.82
N MET A 215 14.37 22.86 2.57
CA MET A 215 13.76 24.06 1.98
C MET A 215 12.59 24.53 2.85
N TYR A 216 12.62 25.79 3.26
CA TYR A 216 11.43 26.43 3.83
C TYR A 216 10.44 26.73 2.70
N ALA A 217 9.18 26.35 2.91
CA ALA A 217 8.11 26.62 1.96
C ALA A 217 7.10 27.62 2.56
N ASP A 218 6.97 28.76 1.92
CA ASP A 218 6.22 29.88 2.47
C ASP A 218 4.72 29.74 2.16
N PHE A 219 3.95 29.16 3.08
CA PHE A 219 2.50 29.19 3.01
C PHE A 219 1.94 30.58 3.32
N TYR A 220 2.55 31.29 4.27
CA TYR A 220 2.01 32.51 4.83
C TYR A 220 1.88 33.61 3.77
N SER A 221 2.99 33.94 3.11
CA SER A 221 3.03 35.06 2.16
C SER A 221 2.17 34.77 0.94
N HIS A 222 2.16 33.52 0.43
CA HIS A 222 1.30 33.17 -0.70
C HIS A 222 -0.18 33.36 -0.38
N VAL A 223 -0.66 32.88 0.77
CA VAL A 223 -2.05 33.09 1.20
C VAL A 223 -2.35 34.54 1.51
N TYR A 224 -1.44 35.22 2.20
CA TYR A 224 -1.64 36.62 2.54
C TYR A 224 -1.67 37.52 1.30
N ASP A 225 -0.88 37.24 0.26
CA ASP A 225 -0.94 37.97 -1.02
C ASP A 225 -2.23 37.70 -1.80
N MET A 226 -2.75 36.47 -1.74
CA MET A 226 -4.09 36.15 -2.25
C MET A 226 -5.19 36.90 -1.49
N VAL A 227 -5.01 37.14 -0.19
CA VAL A 227 -5.91 37.98 0.61
C VAL A 227 -5.82 39.46 0.22
N LYS A 228 -4.62 39.99 0.03
CA LYS A 228 -4.41 41.41 -0.35
C LYS A 228 -4.96 41.74 -1.73
N SER A 229 -4.85 40.81 -2.67
CA SER A 229 -5.13 41.06 -4.09
C SER A 229 -5.83 39.88 -4.76
N PRO A 230 -7.02 39.48 -4.29
CA PRO A 230 -7.69 38.25 -4.74
C PRO A 230 -7.92 38.22 -6.26
N GLY A 231 -8.31 39.36 -6.85
CA GLY A 231 -8.55 39.47 -8.29
C GLY A 231 -7.33 39.13 -9.14
N SER A 232 -6.10 39.49 -8.70
CA SER A 232 -4.85 39.16 -9.41
C SER A 232 -4.57 37.66 -9.46
N TYR A 233 -5.18 36.89 -8.56
CA TYR A 233 -5.06 35.43 -8.50
C TYR A 233 -6.28 34.70 -9.05
N GLY A 234 -7.29 35.42 -9.51
CA GLY A 234 -8.54 34.87 -10.05
C GLY A 234 -9.62 34.61 -8.99
N PHE A 235 -9.48 35.16 -7.78
CA PHE A 235 -10.46 35.02 -6.71
C PHE A 235 -11.40 36.23 -6.62
N SER A 236 -12.68 35.96 -6.47
CA SER A 236 -13.73 36.94 -6.12
C SER A 236 -13.98 37.03 -4.61
N THR A 237 -13.57 36.02 -3.84
CA THR A 237 -13.68 36.02 -2.37
C THR A 237 -12.36 35.58 -1.71
N ASN A 238 -11.95 36.29 -0.67
CA ASN A 238 -10.70 36.05 0.08
C ASN A 238 -10.92 35.72 1.57
N LEU A 239 -11.96 36.25 2.20
CA LEU A 239 -12.26 36.04 3.63
C LEU A 239 -13.59 35.30 3.87
N MET A 240 -14.22 34.80 2.81
CA MET A 240 -15.45 34.00 2.90
C MET A 240 -15.17 32.55 2.52
N ALA A 241 -15.76 31.61 3.25
CA ALA A 241 -15.77 30.20 2.85
C ALA A 241 -16.67 30.00 1.63
N CYS A 242 -16.20 29.24 0.64
CA CYS A 242 -17.02 28.83 -0.50
C CYS A 242 -18.12 27.85 -0.09
N CYS A 243 -17.80 26.87 0.75
CA CYS A 243 -18.72 25.90 1.30
C CYS A 243 -19.10 26.26 2.74
N GLY A 244 -20.35 26.66 2.94
CA GLY A 244 -20.86 27.08 4.24
C GLY A 244 -22.38 27.17 4.25
N ALA A 245 -22.96 27.38 5.44
CA ALA A 245 -24.42 27.34 5.63
C ALA A 245 -25.12 28.71 5.63
N GLY A 246 -24.45 29.77 5.18
CA GLY A 246 -24.86 31.12 5.51
C GLY A 246 -24.67 31.38 7.01
N GLY A 247 -24.00 32.47 7.37
CA GLY A 247 -23.54 32.62 8.76
C GLY A 247 -22.96 33.99 9.08
N GLY A 248 -23.42 35.04 8.39
CA GLY A 248 -22.85 36.38 8.49
C GLY A 248 -21.69 36.60 7.51
N LYS A 249 -20.82 37.58 7.82
CA LYS A 249 -19.84 38.18 6.91
C LYS A 249 -18.85 37.19 6.25
N TYR A 250 -18.57 36.06 6.89
CA TYR A 250 -17.53 35.12 6.45
C TYR A 250 -18.06 33.79 5.89
N ASN A 251 -19.39 33.65 5.79
CA ASN A 251 -20.06 32.43 5.31
C ASN A 251 -19.61 31.14 6.03
N TYR A 252 -19.33 31.21 7.33
CA TYR A 252 -18.93 30.06 8.15
C TYR A 252 -19.86 29.93 9.36
N GLN A 253 -20.30 28.70 9.66
CA GLN A 253 -21.12 28.43 10.83
C GLN A 253 -20.72 27.11 11.48
N ASN A 254 -20.31 27.15 12.75
CA ASN A 254 -19.77 25.97 13.42
C ASN A 254 -20.80 24.85 13.64
N SER A 255 -22.09 25.18 13.73
CA SER A 255 -23.21 24.24 13.87
C SER A 255 -23.70 23.65 12.54
N ALA A 256 -23.21 24.16 11.40
CA ALA A 256 -23.58 23.72 10.05
C ALA A 256 -22.37 23.86 9.12
N ARG A 257 -21.37 23.00 9.34
CA ARG A 257 -20.09 22.99 8.60
C ARG A 257 -20.27 22.42 7.20
N CYS A 258 -19.29 22.63 6.32
CA CYS A 258 -19.29 22.05 4.99
C CYS A 258 -19.52 20.52 5.03
N GLY A 259 -20.46 20.03 4.21
CA GLY A 259 -20.93 18.65 4.18
C GLY A 259 -21.90 18.24 5.30
N MET A 260 -22.32 19.16 6.17
CA MET A 260 -23.49 18.99 7.06
C MET A 260 -24.76 19.50 6.36
N SER A 261 -25.93 19.02 6.81
CA SER A 261 -27.23 19.53 6.34
C SER A 261 -27.33 21.04 6.55
N GLY A 262 -27.71 21.77 5.49
CA GLY A 262 -27.83 23.23 5.49
C GLY A 262 -26.59 23.99 5.00
N ALA A 263 -25.44 23.33 4.81
CA ALA A 263 -24.28 23.90 4.16
C ALA A 263 -24.30 23.65 2.64
N TYR A 264 -23.92 24.66 1.85
CA TYR A 264 -23.86 24.61 0.40
C TYR A 264 -22.52 25.13 -0.11
N ALA A 265 -21.98 24.49 -1.14
CA ALA A 265 -20.84 25.01 -1.90
C ALA A 265 -21.26 26.18 -2.78
N CYS A 266 -20.35 27.14 -2.95
CA CYS A 266 -20.51 28.22 -3.90
C CYS A 266 -20.49 27.67 -5.33
N SER A 267 -21.15 28.36 -6.27
CA SER A 267 -21.31 27.88 -7.65
C SER A 267 -19.99 27.77 -8.44
N ASN A 268 -18.93 28.45 -7.99
CA ASN A 268 -17.61 28.39 -8.62
C ASN A 268 -16.48 28.37 -7.57
N PRO A 269 -16.10 27.18 -7.06
CA PRO A 269 -15.02 27.05 -6.08
C PRO A 269 -13.68 27.59 -6.56
N SER A 270 -13.41 27.55 -7.88
CA SER A 270 -12.15 28.04 -8.45
C SER A 270 -11.96 29.57 -8.30
N SER A 271 -13.04 30.29 -8.01
CA SER A 271 -13.04 31.74 -7.75
C SER A 271 -12.97 32.10 -6.27
N SER A 272 -12.79 31.14 -5.36
CA SER A 272 -12.72 31.39 -3.92
C SER A 272 -11.38 30.95 -3.34
N LEU A 273 -10.84 31.71 -2.39
CA LEU A 273 -9.61 31.35 -1.67
C LEU A 273 -9.85 30.23 -0.64
N SER A 274 -10.90 30.37 0.18
CA SER A 274 -11.23 29.43 1.27
C SER A 274 -12.31 28.46 0.84
N TRP A 275 -12.10 27.17 1.14
CA TRP A 275 -13.06 26.11 0.87
C TRP A 275 -14.13 26.06 1.96
N ASP A 276 -13.80 25.57 3.15
CA ASP A 276 -14.77 25.30 4.24
C ASP A 276 -14.56 26.18 5.49
N GLY A 277 -13.78 27.24 5.35
CA GLY A 277 -13.49 28.20 6.40
C GLY A 277 -12.27 27.90 7.26
N ILE A 278 -11.67 26.71 7.13
CA ILE A 278 -10.36 26.39 7.70
C ILE A 278 -9.38 25.82 6.66
N HIS A 279 -9.89 25.25 5.55
CA HIS A 279 -9.09 24.77 4.42
C HIS A 279 -9.19 25.69 3.20
N LEU A 280 -8.25 25.55 2.25
CA LEU A 280 -8.19 26.30 1.00
C LEU A 280 -8.82 25.50 -0.15
N THR A 281 -9.20 26.19 -1.23
CA THR A 281 -9.67 25.54 -2.46
C THR A 281 -8.51 24.93 -3.26
N GLU A 282 -8.81 24.00 -4.17
CA GLU A 282 -7.86 23.45 -5.13
C GLU A 282 -7.15 24.57 -5.91
N ALA A 283 -7.90 25.59 -6.35
CA ALA A 283 -7.36 26.72 -7.09
C ALA A 283 -6.31 27.49 -6.28
N ALA A 284 -6.56 27.73 -4.99
CA ALA A 284 -5.60 28.35 -4.08
C ALA A 284 -4.36 27.48 -3.85
N TYR A 285 -4.54 26.18 -3.61
CA TYR A 285 -3.41 25.25 -3.48
C TYR A 285 -2.54 25.19 -4.74
N LYS A 286 -3.15 25.26 -5.93
CA LYS A 286 -2.41 25.33 -7.19
C LYS A 286 -1.51 26.57 -7.24
N LYS A 287 -2.02 27.75 -6.86
CA LYS A 287 -1.21 28.99 -6.84
C LYS A 287 -0.03 28.88 -5.88
N ILE A 288 -0.23 28.26 -4.73
CA ILE A 288 0.83 28.01 -3.75
C ILE A 288 1.90 27.07 -4.33
N ALA A 289 1.48 25.95 -4.94
CA ALA A 289 2.39 25.00 -5.58
C ALA A 289 3.19 25.66 -6.71
N ASP A 290 2.54 26.46 -7.55
CA ASP A 290 3.17 27.23 -8.62
C ASP A 290 4.25 28.17 -8.06
N GLY A 291 3.93 28.88 -6.96
CA GLY A 291 4.83 29.79 -6.27
C GLY A 291 6.02 29.10 -5.60
N TRP A 292 5.81 27.97 -4.91
CA TRP A 292 6.87 27.17 -4.30
C TRP A 292 7.88 26.70 -5.34
N CYS A 293 7.40 26.21 -6.48
CA CYS A 293 8.26 25.77 -7.56
C CYS A 293 8.99 26.93 -8.25
N ALA A 294 8.34 28.08 -8.44
CA ALA A 294 9.00 29.25 -9.01
C ALA A 294 10.14 29.79 -8.11
N ASN A 295 9.91 29.83 -6.79
CA ASN A 295 10.93 30.26 -5.82
C ASN A 295 12.08 29.25 -5.66
N ALA A 296 11.81 27.94 -5.80
CA ALA A 296 12.84 26.91 -5.87
C ALA A 296 13.73 27.04 -7.13
N MET A 297 13.14 27.44 -8.27
CA MET A 297 13.86 27.71 -9.51
C MET A 297 14.74 28.97 -9.43
N ALA A 298 14.32 29.99 -8.67
CA ALA A 298 15.10 31.21 -8.48
C ALA A 298 16.39 31.00 -7.66
N ARG A 299 16.41 30.02 -6.73
CA ARG A 299 17.60 29.71 -5.91
C ARG A 299 18.59 28.74 -6.57
N GLY A 300 18.18 27.99 -7.59
CA GLY A 300 19.06 27.11 -8.38
C GLY A 300 19.92 27.85 -9.42
N ALA A 301 19.51 29.05 -9.83
CA ALA A 301 20.22 29.86 -10.83
C ALA A 301 21.47 30.59 -10.28
N LEU A 302 21.64 30.68 -8.96
CA LEU A 302 22.76 31.42 -8.35
C LEU A 302 24.06 30.60 -8.18
N LEU A 303 24.07 29.30 -8.49
CA LEU A 303 25.22 28.42 -8.24
C LEU A 303 25.85 27.80 -9.50
N VAL A 304 25.42 28.18 -10.70
CA VAL A 304 26.02 27.73 -11.97
C VAL A 304 26.55 28.93 -12.77
N ALA A 305 27.40 29.73 -12.13
CA ALA A 305 28.25 30.70 -12.79
C ALA A 305 29.71 30.37 -12.46
N GLY A 306 30.18 29.23 -12.98
CA GLY A 306 31.54 28.78 -12.74
C GLY A 306 31.84 27.51 -13.51
N VAL A 307 32.50 27.70 -14.66
CA VAL A 307 33.30 26.70 -15.39
C VAL A 307 32.57 25.82 -16.42
N LEU A 308 32.58 26.29 -17.67
CA LEU A 308 32.81 25.47 -18.88
C LEU A 308 34.31 25.61 -19.27
N PRO A 309 34.90 24.88 -20.25
CA PRO A 309 34.56 23.57 -20.85
C PRO A 309 35.80 22.65 -21.11
N CYS A 310 35.59 21.33 -21.26
CA CYS A 310 36.39 20.34 -22.04
C CYS A 310 35.90 18.94 -21.60
N LEU A 311 35.51 17.97 -22.42
CA LEU A 311 35.93 17.59 -23.75
C LEU A 311 34.79 16.77 -24.40
N CYS A 312 34.59 17.01 -25.69
CA CYS A 312 33.92 16.09 -26.61
C CYS A 312 34.66 14.74 -26.68
N CYS A 313 33.93 13.72 -27.12
CA CYS A 313 34.40 12.39 -27.54
C CYS A 313 34.63 11.35 -26.44
N CYS A 314 33.61 10.53 -26.17
CA CYS A 314 33.72 9.07 -26.26
C CYS A 314 32.33 8.41 -26.26
N PHE A 315 31.97 7.89 -27.44
CA PHE A 315 31.20 6.68 -27.70
C PHE A 315 29.83 6.44 -27.02
N LEU A 316 28.79 6.61 -27.86
CA LEU A 316 27.86 5.53 -28.25
C LEU A 316 27.92 4.26 -27.38
N LEU A 317 26.86 4.00 -26.61
CA LEU A 317 26.12 2.73 -26.52
C LEU A 317 25.13 2.78 -25.34
N ALA A 318 23.84 2.88 -25.66
CA ALA A 318 22.71 2.20 -25.03
C ALA A 318 21.40 2.95 -25.31
N ALA A 319 20.98 2.95 -26.58
CA ALA A 319 19.55 2.91 -26.85
C ALA A 319 19.09 1.49 -26.54
N GLY A 320 18.54 1.29 -25.34
CA GLY A 320 17.86 0.06 -24.93
C GLY A 320 16.39 0.38 -24.72
N ALA A 321 15.57 -0.03 -25.69
CA ALA A 321 14.12 0.03 -25.64
C ALA A 321 13.58 -0.59 -24.34
N GLY A 322 12.51 0.00 -23.80
CA GLY A 322 11.72 -0.62 -22.73
C GLY A 322 11.12 -1.93 -23.23
N ALA A 323 11.65 -3.05 -22.75
CA ALA A 323 11.02 -4.35 -22.83
C ALA A 323 10.58 -4.74 -21.42
N GLY A 324 9.31 -5.11 -21.26
CA GLY A 324 8.80 -5.70 -20.02
C GLY A 324 9.67 -6.88 -19.57
N ARG A 325 9.86 -7.03 -18.26
CA ARG A 325 10.70 -8.10 -17.68
C ARG A 325 10.14 -9.47 -18.07
N ARG A 326 10.95 -10.30 -18.76
CA ARG A 326 10.57 -11.66 -19.18
C ARG A 326 11.19 -12.69 -18.24
N TYR A 327 10.36 -13.56 -17.66
CA TYR A 327 10.82 -14.68 -16.83
C TYR A 327 11.18 -15.90 -17.68
N GLU A 328 12.29 -16.57 -17.35
CA GLU A 328 12.73 -17.81 -18.02
C GLU A 328 12.18 -19.07 -17.32
N ALA A 329 11.91 -18.99 -16.01
CA ALA A 329 11.37 -20.08 -15.20
C ALA A 329 10.53 -19.56 -14.02
N LEU A 330 9.72 -20.45 -13.43
CA LEU A 330 8.86 -20.18 -12.28
C LEU A 330 9.00 -21.29 -11.22
N PHE A 331 9.27 -20.91 -9.98
CA PHE A 331 9.44 -21.83 -8.85
C PHE A 331 8.42 -21.53 -7.75
N ASN A 332 7.68 -22.54 -7.32
CA ASN A 332 6.59 -22.36 -6.34
C ASN A 332 6.82 -23.14 -5.05
N PHE A 333 6.46 -22.54 -3.92
CA PHE A 333 6.52 -23.10 -2.56
C PHE A 333 5.24 -22.73 -1.83
N GLY A 334 4.84 -23.52 -0.86
CA GLY A 334 3.62 -23.27 -0.09
C GLY A 334 2.91 -24.56 0.29
N ASP A 335 1.60 -24.48 0.38
CA ASP A 335 0.76 -25.58 0.85
C ASP A 335 -0.16 -26.12 -0.28
N SER A 336 -1.35 -26.59 0.09
CA SER A 336 -2.37 -27.08 -0.84
C SER A 336 -2.86 -26.04 -1.83
N LEU A 337 -2.74 -24.74 -1.55
CA LEU A 337 -3.14 -23.67 -2.48
C LEU A 337 -2.16 -23.53 -3.65
N GLY A 338 -0.96 -24.10 -3.51
CA GLY A 338 0.07 -24.12 -4.54
C GLY A 338 0.45 -25.51 -5.02
N ASP A 339 -0.01 -26.60 -4.40
CA ASP A 339 0.41 -27.96 -4.75
C ASP A 339 -0.13 -28.40 -6.13
N THR A 340 0.79 -28.76 -7.02
CA THR A 340 0.47 -29.22 -8.39
C THR A 340 0.55 -30.73 -8.55
N GLY A 341 0.67 -31.47 -7.45
CA GLY A 341 0.58 -32.93 -7.38
C GLY A 341 1.64 -33.62 -6.52
N ASN A 342 2.48 -32.90 -5.77
CA ASN A 342 3.52 -33.48 -4.92
C ASN A 342 2.95 -34.48 -3.91
N ILE A 343 1.75 -34.25 -3.39
CA ILE A 343 1.10 -35.16 -2.45
C ILE A 343 0.82 -36.56 -3.04
N CYS A 344 0.67 -36.66 -4.37
CA CYS A 344 0.33 -37.90 -5.07
C CYS A 344 1.53 -38.63 -5.69
N VAL A 345 2.69 -37.97 -5.78
CA VAL A 345 3.91 -38.62 -6.28
C VAL A 345 4.36 -39.74 -5.35
N ASN A 346 4.74 -40.89 -5.91
CA ASN A 346 5.18 -42.09 -5.20
C ASN A 346 4.14 -42.67 -4.22
N LYS A 347 2.85 -42.41 -4.44
CA LYS A 347 1.75 -43.06 -3.73
C LYS A 347 1.26 -44.28 -4.49
N SER A 348 0.99 -45.38 -3.78
CA SER A 348 0.33 -46.54 -4.37
C SER A 348 -1.08 -46.16 -4.83
N ALA A 349 -1.68 -46.94 -5.75
CA ALA A 349 -3.07 -46.74 -6.15
C ALA A 349 -4.01 -46.78 -4.94
N ALA A 350 -3.74 -47.65 -3.96
CA ALA A 350 -4.50 -47.74 -2.72
C ALA A 350 -4.38 -46.48 -1.85
N ASP A 351 -3.17 -45.91 -1.72
CA ASP A 351 -2.97 -44.66 -0.96
C ASP A 351 -3.62 -43.45 -1.64
N GLN A 352 -3.65 -43.42 -2.98
CA GLN A 352 -4.34 -42.36 -3.72
C GLN A 352 -5.86 -42.41 -3.54
N LEU A 353 -6.45 -43.59 -3.32
CA LEU A 353 -7.87 -43.70 -2.99
C LEU A 353 -8.23 -43.06 -1.64
N LEU A 354 -7.25 -42.88 -0.74
CA LEU A 354 -7.42 -42.21 0.55
C LEU A 354 -7.25 -40.68 0.45
N LEU A 355 -6.70 -40.18 -0.65
CA LEU A 355 -6.52 -38.75 -0.91
C LEU A 355 -7.72 -38.22 -1.69
N THR A 356 -8.56 -37.42 -1.04
CA THR A 356 -9.76 -36.83 -1.67
C THR A 356 -9.43 -36.06 -2.94
N VAL A 357 -8.31 -35.32 -2.95
CA VAL A 357 -7.84 -34.52 -4.08
C VAL A 357 -7.39 -35.35 -5.30
N ALA A 358 -7.19 -36.65 -5.13
CA ALA A 358 -6.91 -37.60 -6.20
C ALA A 358 -8.18 -38.23 -6.79
N GLN A 359 -9.36 -37.89 -6.26
CA GLN A 359 -10.65 -38.42 -6.67
C GLN A 359 -11.48 -37.38 -7.43
N PRO A 360 -12.37 -37.78 -8.35
CA PRO A 360 -13.38 -36.87 -8.89
C PRO A 360 -14.23 -36.26 -7.76
N PRO A 361 -14.64 -34.99 -7.85
CA PRO A 361 -14.62 -34.13 -9.05
C PRO A 361 -13.43 -33.17 -9.16
N TYR A 362 -12.33 -33.35 -8.42
CA TYR A 362 -11.16 -32.47 -8.55
C TYR A 362 -10.62 -32.44 -9.99
N GLY A 363 -10.25 -31.26 -10.47
CA GLY A 363 -9.72 -31.05 -11.83
C GLY A 363 -10.77 -31.02 -12.97
N MET A 364 -12.07 -31.15 -12.67
CA MET A 364 -13.15 -31.22 -13.68
C MET A 364 -13.24 -30.03 -14.64
N THR A 365 -12.84 -28.82 -14.24
CA THR A 365 -13.03 -27.58 -15.02
C THR A 365 -12.02 -27.42 -16.15
N TYR A 366 -10.76 -27.82 -15.95
CA TYR A 366 -9.69 -27.62 -16.94
C TYR A 366 -8.99 -28.90 -17.36
N PHE A 367 -8.68 -29.79 -16.41
CA PHE A 367 -7.94 -31.02 -16.71
C PHE A 367 -8.85 -32.16 -17.14
N GLY A 368 -10.13 -32.12 -16.75
CA GLY A 368 -11.11 -33.19 -17.00
C GLY A 368 -10.90 -34.45 -16.16
N HIS A 369 -9.88 -34.46 -15.30
CA HIS A 369 -9.57 -35.54 -14.36
C HIS A 369 -8.78 -34.98 -13.16
N PRO A 370 -8.74 -35.71 -12.02
CA PRO A 370 -7.94 -35.31 -10.87
C PRO A 370 -6.45 -35.24 -11.21
N THR A 371 -5.79 -34.16 -10.80
CA THR A 371 -4.33 -33.99 -10.89
C THR A 371 -3.70 -33.79 -9.51
N CYS A 372 -4.45 -34.01 -8.43
CA CYS A 372 -4.07 -33.70 -7.05
C CYS A 372 -3.81 -32.21 -6.77
N ARG A 373 -4.38 -31.33 -7.57
CA ARG A 373 -4.57 -29.92 -7.22
C ARG A 373 -5.83 -29.81 -6.37
N CYS A 374 -5.77 -29.01 -5.31
CA CYS A 374 -6.92 -28.79 -4.42
C CYS A 374 -7.92 -27.78 -4.99
N SER A 375 -8.43 -28.02 -6.20
CA SER A 375 -9.39 -27.16 -6.89
C SER A 375 -10.18 -27.96 -7.92
N ASP A 376 -11.28 -27.40 -8.44
CA ASP A 376 -11.96 -27.91 -9.62
C ASP A 376 -11.09 -27.79 -10.89
N GLY A 377 -9.99 -27.05 -10.85
CA GLY A 377 -9.06 -26.98 -11.98
C GLY A 377 -7.72 -26.34 -11.64
N ARG A 378 -7.39 -25.26 -12.35
CA ARG A 378 -6.11 -24.55 -12.23
C ARG A 378 -5.99 -23.76 -10.92
N LEU A 379 -4.77 -23.73 -10.38
CA LEU A 379 -4.38 -22.93 -9.23
C LEU A 379 -3.85 -21.55 -9.66
N VAL A 380 -3.68 -20.63 -8.70
CA VAL A 380 -3.06 -19.30 -8.95
C VAL A 380 -1.74 -19.43 -9.69
N ILE A 381 -0.91 -20.40 -9.28
CA ILE A 381 0.41 -20.64 -9.89
C ILE A 381 0.33 -21.09 -11.35
N ASP A 382 -0.73 -21.81 -11.74
CA ASP A 382 -0.94 -22.26 -13.11
C ASP A 382 -1.28 -21.07 -14.02
N PHE A 383 -2.14 -20.16 -13.54
CA PHE A 383 -2.47 -18.93 -14.27
C PHE A 383 -1.26 -18.01 -14.39
N LEU A 384 -0.45 -17.86 -13.33
CA LEU A 384 0.81 -17.11 -13.41
C LEU A 384 1.75 -17.70 -14.46
N ALA A 385 1.90 -19.03 -14.51
CA ALA A 385 2.73 -19.69 -15.51
C ALA A 385 2.24 -19.38 -16.93
N GLN A 386 0.94 -19.54 -17.17
CA GLN A 386 0.32 -19.33 -18.48
C GLN A 386 0.45 -17.88 -18.97
N GLU A 387 0.12 -16.91 -18.12
CA GLU A 387 0.21 -15.47 -18.45
C GLU A 387 1.65 -15.01 -18.69
N LEU A 388 2.64 -15.69 -18.10
CA LEU A 388 4.07 -15.43 -18.30
C LEU A 388 4.68 -16.24 -19.46
N GLY A 389 3.89 -17.06 -20.17
CA GLY A 389 4.37 -17.90 -21.28
C GLY A 389 5.27 -19.06 -20.85
N LEU A 390 5.10 -19.53 -19.60
CA LEU A 390 5.81 -20.65 -18.99
C LEU A 390 4.93 -21.92 -18.98
N PRO A 391 5.53 -23.12 -18.98
CA PRO A 391 4.78 -24.36 -18.83
C PRO A 391 4.16 -24.47 -17.44
N LEU A 392 3.08 -25.25 -17.32
CA LEU A 392 2.56 -25.64 -16.00
C LEU A 392 3.66 -26.37 -15.22
N LEU A 393 3.76 -26.06 -13.93
CA LEU A 393 4.88 -26.53 -13.13
C LEU A 393 4.76 -28.02 -12.81
N PRO A 394 5.80 -28.84 -13.06
CA PRO A 394 5.82 -30.21 -12.61
C PRO A 394 6.06 -30.27 -11.08
N PRO A 395 5.45 -31.25 -10.37
CA PRO A 395 5.78 -31.56 -8.98
C PRO A 395 7.27 -31.89 -8.80
N SER A 396 7.93 -31.23 -7.85
CA SER A 396 9.37 -31.40 -7.56
C SER A 396 9.73 -32.86 -7.23
N LYS A 397 8.81 -33.62 -6.62
CA LYS A 397 9.02 -35.02 -6.27
C LYS A 397 9.13 -35.96 -7.46
N LEU A 398 8.81 -35.52 -8.68
CA LEU A 398 9.09 -36.27 -9.91
C LEU A 398 10.59 -36.25 -10.29
N ARG A 399 11.46 -35.62 -9.48
CA ARG A 399 12.92 -35.67 -9.64
C ARG A 399 13.41 -37.09 -9.91
N GLY A 400 14.17 -37.26 -11.00
CA GLY A 400 14.70 -38.55 -11.43
C GLY A 400 13.75 -39.37 -12.31
N THR A 401 12.52 -38.91 -12.55
CA THR A 401 11.60 -39.52 -13.51
C THR A 401 12.02 -39.16 -14.94
N ALA A 402 12.13 -40.16 -15.80
CA ALA A 402 12.49 -39.95 -17.21
C ALA A 402 11.48 -39.02 -17.90
N GLY A 403 11.97 -38.06 -18.68
CA GLY A 403 11.14 -37.14 -19.47
C GLY A 403 10.62 -35.91 -18.72
N VAL A 404 10.88 -35.76 -17.42
CA VAL A 404 10.49 -34.56 -16.66
C VAL A 404 11.60 -33.51 -16.68
N ASP A 405 11.29 -32.29 -17.13
CA ASP A 405 12.22 -31.18 -17.24
C ASP A 405 11.88 -30.05 -16.25
N PHE A 406 12.82 -29.72 -15.37
CA PHE A 406 12.68 -28.68 -14.35
C PHE A 406 13.35 -27.35 -14.74
N ARG A 407 14.01 -27.26 -15.90
CA ARG A 407 14.75 -26.06 -16.34
C ARG A 407 13.86 -24.82 -16.55
N ARG A 408 12.56 -25.01 -16.73
CA ARG A 408 11.58 -23.90 -16.89
C ARG A 408 10.70 -23.71 -15.67
N GLY A 409 10.98 -24.43 -14.58
CA GLY A 409 10.24 -24.30 -13.33
C GLY A 409 9.95 -25.63 -12.66
N ALA A 410 9.66 -25.55 -11.37
CA ALA A 410 9.29 -26.68 -10.53
C ALA A 410 8.38 -26.21 -9.39
N ASN A 411 7.52 -27.10 -8.91
CA ASN A 411 6.66 -26.82 -7.77
C ASN A 411 7.09 -27.65 -6.56
N MET A 412 7.47 -26.97 -5.48
CA MET A 412 7.87 -27.56 -4.20
C MET A 412 6.74 -27.51 -3.16
N ALA A 413 5.64 -26.80 -3.43
CA ALA A 413 4.49 -26.77 -2.53
C ALA A 413 3.86 -28.15 -2.36
N ILE A 414 3.34 -28.42 -1.17
CA ILE A 414 2.69 -29.70 -0.89
C ILE A 414 1.51 -29.52 0.06
N VAL A 415 0.43 -30.26 -0.17
CA VAL A 415 -0.74 -30.28 0.73
C VAL A 415 -0.32 -30.44 2.20
N GLY A 416 -0.80 -29.54 3.05
CA GLY A 416 -0.50 -29.51 4.48
C GLY A 416 0.82 -28.83 4.86
N GLY A 417 1.57 -28.28 3.90
CA GLY A 417 2.84 -27.58 4.17
C GLY A 417 2.69 -26.44 5.17
N THR A 418 3.60 -26.39 6.14
CA THR A 418 3.67 -25.44 7.25
C THR A 418 4.85 -24.48 7.08
N ALA A 419 4.88 -23.39 7.85
CA ALA A 419 6.10 -22.62 8.05
C ALA A 419 7.06 -23.36 9.01
N LEU A 420 6.52 -23.83 10.14
CA LEU A 420 7.24 -24.42 11.25
C LEU A 420 7.48 -25.91 11.04
N ASP A 421 8.68 -26.40 11.37
CA ASP A 421 8.97 -27.82 11.23
C ASP A 421 8.16 -28.71 12.21
N PHE A 422 8.01 -29.97 11.82
CA PHE A 422 7.31 -30.97 12.63
C PHE A 422 7.92 -31.15 14.03
N ALA A 423 9.24 -31.00 14.17
CA ALA A 423 9.91 -31.13 15.47
C ALA A 423 9.43 -30.04 16.44
N PHE A 424 9.27 -28.81 15.96
CA PHE A 424 8.71 -27.71 16.72
C PHE A 424 7.23 -27.94 17.04
N LEU A 425 6.41 -28.31 16.06
CA LEU A 425 4.98 -28.58 16.30
C LEU A 425 4.79 -29.69 17.35
N LYS A 426 5.59 -30.74 17.29
CA LYS A 426 5.64 -31.79 18.31
C LYS A 426 6.04 -31.24 19.68
N SER A 427 6.99 -30.33 19.76
CA SER A 427 7.47 -29.74 21.03
C SER A 427 6.39 -28.92 21.77
N ILE A 428 5.39 -28.40 21.04
CA ILE A 428 4.26 -27.66 21.62
C ILE A 428 3.00 -28.53 21.79
N GLY A 429 3.15 -29.86 21.70
CA GLY A 429 2.07 -30.82 21.93
C GLY A 429 1.28 -31.24 20.70
N LEU A 430 1.68 -30.83 19.49
CA LEU A 430 0.94 -31.08 18.24
C LEU A 430 1.53 -32.23 17.39
N GLY A 431 2.23 -33.18 18.03
CA GLY A 431 2.92 -34.28 17.32
C GLY A 431 2.02 -35.37 16.72
N TYR A 432 0.75 -35.42 17.12
CA TYR A 432 -0.29 -36.30 16.58
C TYR A 432 -1.62 -35.54 16.64
N PRO A 433 -2.41 -35.45 15.56
CA PRO A 433 -2.35 -36.16 14.28
C PRO A 433 -1.77 -35.32 13.12
N VAL A 434 -0.92 -34.33 13.40
CA VAL A 434 -0.29 -33.50 12.35
C VAL A 434 0.76 -34.33 11.61
N TRP A 435 0.51 -34.67 10.35
CA TRP A 435 1.47 -35.37 9.49
C TRP A 435 2.18 -34.35 8.60
N ASP A 436 3.22 -33.70 9.11
CA ASP A 436 3.96 -32.69 8.37
C ASP A 436 5.36 -33.18 7.97
N ASN A 437 5.49 -33.61 6.73
CA ASN A 437 6.77 -33.90 6.09
C ASN A 437 7.08 -32.88 4.97
N GLY A 438 6.39 -31.74 4.99
CA GLY A 438 6.33 -30.77 3.90
C GLY A 438 6.60 -29.34 4.34
N ALA A 439 7.08 -29.12 5.57
CA ALA A 439 7.43 -27.81 6.09
C ALA A 439 8.32 -27.00 5.13
N MET A 440 8.24 -25.67 5.25
CA MET A 440 8.92 -24.71 4.39
C MET A 440 10.42 -25.01 4.17
N ASN A 441 11.14 -25.41 5.21
CA ASN A 441 12.57 -25.75 5.13
C ASN A 441 12.82 -27.02 4.29
N VAL A 442 11.93 -28.01 4.36
CA VAL A 442 11.97 -29.23 3.53
C VAL A 442 11.76 -28.86 2.06
N GLN A 443 10.83 -27.96 1.76
CA GLN A 443 10.60 -27.50 0.39
C GLN A 443 11.81 -26.75 -0.19
N ILE A 444 12.47 -25.90 0.61
CA ILE A 444 13.74 -25.26 0.21
C ILE A 444 14.82 -26.32 -0.04
N GLN A 445 14.87 -27.38 0.76
CA GLN A 445 15.79 -28.49 0.53
C GLN A 445 15.48 -29.21 -0.79
N TRP A 446 14.21 -29.46 -1.12
CA TRP A 446 13.83 -30.03 -2.42
C TRP A 446 14.28 -29.17 -3.59
N LEU A 447 14.19 -27.84 -3.49
CA LEU A 447 14.77 -26.95 -4.50
C LEU A 447 16.28 -27.19 -4.62
N ARG A 448 17.03 -27.18 -3.50
CA ARG A 448 18.49 -27.40 -3.52
C ARG A 448 18.86 -28.71 -4.21
N ASP A 449 18.12 -29.78 -3.92
CA ASP A 449 18.35 -31.11 -4.51
C ASP A 449 18.02 -31.15 -6.02
N LEU A 450 17.10 -30.29 -6.48
CA LEU A 450 16.72 -30.13 -7.88
C LEU A 450 17.70 -29.28 -8.69
N LEU A 451 18.35 -28.27 -8.08
CA LEU A 451 19.19 -27.29 -8.79
C LEU A 451 20.22 -27.91 -9.75
N PRO A 452 20.91 -29.02 -9.44
CA PRO A 452 21.82 -29.67 -10.40
C PRO A 452 21.15 -30.01 -11.74
N SER A 453 19.88 -30.44 -11.73
CA SER A 453 19.11 -30.74 -12.95
C SER A 453 18.52 -29.50 -13.64
N VAL A 454 18.32 -28.41 -12.88
CA VAL A 454 17.75 -27.14 -13.37
C VAL A 454 18.82 -26.29 -14.08
N CYS A 455 20.02 -26.20 -13.52
CA CYS A 455 21.06 -25.28 -13.98
C CYS A 455 22.39 -25.96 -14.30
N GLY A 456 22.52 -27.29 -14.17
CA GLY A 456 23.74 -28.02 -14.54
C GLY A 456 24.97 -27.59 -13.72
N GLY A 457 24.76 -27.25 -12.45
CA GLY A 457 25.80 -26.80 -11.52
C GLY A 457 25.38 -27.00 -10.05
N ALA A 458 26.33 -26.85 -9.13
CA ALA A 458 26.05 -26.97 -7.69
C ALA A 458 25.13 -25.81 -7.20
N PRO A 459 24.27 -26.06 -6.20
CA PRO A 459 23.50 -25.01 -5.53
C PRO A 459 24.37 -23.83 -5.11
N GLY A 460 23.94 -22.60 -5.41
CA GLY A 460 24.68 -21.38 -5.10
C GLY A 460 25.88 -21.08 -6.03
N GLY A 461 26.20 -21.96 -6.99
CA GLY A 461 27.18 -21.70 -8.04
C GLY A 461 26.71 -20.64 -9.04
N GLN A 462 27.65 -19.98 -9.73
CA GLN A 462 27.37 -18.83 -10.60
C GLN A 462 26.34 -19.14 -11.71
N ARG A 463 26.40 -20.33 -12.30
CA ARG A 463 25.45 -20.78 -13.33
C ARG A 463 24.02 -20.88 -12.80
N CYS A 464 23.87 -21.42 -11.59
CA CYS A 464 22.57 -21.51 -10.93
C CYS A 464 22.06 -20.14 -10.49
N LYS A 465 22.92 -19.30 -9.90
CA LYS A 465 22.55 -17.92 -9.54
C LYS A 465 22.06 -17.13 -10.75
N ALA A 466 22.75 -17.24 -11.89
CA ALA A 466 22.34 -16.56 -13.13
C ALA A 466 20.98 -17.04 -13.65
N HIS A 467 20.67 -18.35 -13.54
CA HIS A 467 19.38 -18.89 -13.93
C HIS A 467 18.25 -18.45 -12.98
N LEU A 468 18.48 -18.56 -11.67
CA LEU A 468 17.49 -18.16 -10.65
C LEU A 468 17.24 -16.66 -10.66
N ALA A 469 18.23 -15.83 -11.02
CA ALA A 469 18.06 -14.39 -11.17
C ALA A 469 17.13 -13.99 -12.34
N LYS A 470 16.81 -14.90 -13.25
CA LYS A 470 15.84 -14.69 -14.34
C LYS A 470 14.52 -15.42 -14.10
N SER A 471 14.34 -15.96 -12.90
CA SER A 471 13.19 -16.77 -12.53
C SER A 471 12.28 -16.01 -11.56
N LEU A 472 10.99 -16.28 -11.62
CA LEU A 472 10.03 -15.82 -10.63
C LEU A 472 9.86 -16.88 -9.54
N PHE A 473 9.82 -16.46 -8.29
CA PHE A 473 9.53 -17.33 -7.14
C PHE A 473 8.19 -16.94 -6.53
N VAL A 474 7.35 -17.92 -6.25
CA VAL A 474 6.16 -17.76 -5.38
C VAL A 474 6.43 -18.53 -4.11
N PHE A 475 6.50 -17.84 -2.99
CA PHE A 475 6.93 -18.38 -1.70
C PHE A 475 5.82 -18.26 -0.65
N GLY A 476 4.88 -19.20 -0.70
CA GLY A 476 3.74 -19.29 0.19
C GLY A 476 2.39 -19.38 -0.53
N PRO A 477 1.27 -19.22 0.20
CA PRO A 477 1.22 -18.76 1.58
C PRO A 477 1.73 -19.81 2.57
N PHE A 478 2.20 -19.35 3.73
CA PHE A 478 2.61 -20.19 4.86
C PHE A 478 1.96 -19.66 6.14
N GLY A 479 1.76 -20.51 7.16
CA GLY A 479 1.09 -20.16 8.41
C GLY A 479 -0.33 -20.71 8.54
N GLY A 480 -1.05 -20.91 7.42
CA GLY A 480 -2.41 -21.45 7.44
C GLY A 480 -2.48 -22.84 8.08
N ASN A 481 -1.59 -23.75 7.68
CA ASN A 481 -1.53 -25.10 8.28
C ASN A 481 -0.94 -25.10 9.69
N ASP A 482 -0.05 -24.16 10.03
CA ASP A 482 0.43 -23.95 11.39
C ASP A 482 -0.75 -23.58 12.32
N TYR A 483 -1.62 -22.67 11.87
CA TYR A 483 -2.84 -22.32 12.60
C TYR A 483 -3.87 -23.46 12.61
N ASN A 484 -4.05 -24.22 11.52
CA ASN A 484 -4.91 -25.39 11.52
C ASN A 484 -4.47 -26.41 12.58
N ALA A 485 -3.17 -26.67 12.66
CA ALA A 485 -2.58 -27.56 13.66
C ALA A 485 -2.82 -27.06 15.09
N MET A 486 -2.80 -25.75 15.33
CA MET A 486 -3.08 -25.20 16.67
C MET A 486 -4.58 -25.21 16.97
N LEU A 487 -5.39 -24.59 16.11
CA LEU A 487 -6.80 -24.29 16.36
C LEU A 487 -7.66 -25.55 16.38
N PHE A 488 -7.44 -26.50 15.47
CA PHE A 488 -8.22 -27.75 15.44
C PHE A 488 -7.80 -28.74 16.54
N PHE A 489 -6.67 -28.50 17.21
CA PHE A 489 -6.16 -29.34 18.30
C PHE A 489 -6.10 -28.60 19.63
N GLY A 490 -7.07 -27.70 19.85
CA GLY A 490 -7.44 -27.19 21.17
C GLY A 490 -6.81 -25.86 21.57
N PHE A 491 -6.03 -25.22 20.69
CA PHE A 491 -5.51 -23.88 20.97
C PHE A 491 -6.59 -22.84 20.64
N THR A 492 -6.69 -21.83 21.50
CA THR A 492 -7.46 -20.61 21.23
C THR A 492 -6.74 -19.73 20.20
N THR A 493 -7.45 -18.75 19.64
CA THR A 493 -6.86 -17.74 18.74
C THR A 493 -5.73 -16.96 19.41
N ASP A 494 -5.85 -16.64 20.70
CA ASP A 494 -4.81 -15.94 21.47
C ASP A 494 -3.56 -16.82 21.68
N GLN A 495 -3.75 -18.10 21.97
CA GLN A 495 -2.63 -19.04 22.06
C GLN A 495 -1.92 -19.21 20.71
N ALA A 496 -2.67 -19.37 19.61
CA ALA A 496 -2.09 -19.42 18.27
C ALA A 496 -1.38 -18.10 17.90
N ARG A 497 -1.94 -16.96 18.31
CA ARG A 497 -1.36 -15.62 18.09
C ARG A 497 0.06 -15.51 18.66
N ASN A 498 0.34 -16.12 19.80
CA ASN A 498 1.68 -16.12 20.43
C ASN A 498 2.78 -16.76 19.55
N TYR A 499 2.42 -17.66 18.64
CA TYR A 499 3.36 -18.30 17.72
C TYR A 499 3.51 -17.55 16.39
N THR A 500 2.65 -16.57 16.11
CA THR A 500 2.67 -15.80 14.85
C THR A 500 4.02 -15.13 14.57
N PRO A 501 4.72 -14.50 15.53
CA PRO A 501 6.05 -13.96 15.28
C PRO A 501 7.03 -15.01 14.78
N LYS A 502 7.01 -16.22 15.36
CA LYS A 502 7.91 -17.31 14.95
C LYS A 502 7.58 -17.84 13.55
N ILE A 503 6.30 -17.99 13.22
CA ILE A 503 5.83 -18.35 11.87
C ILE A 503 6.37 -17.35 10.86
N VAL A 504 6.13 -16.06 11.10
CA VAL A 504 6.53 -14.98 10.19
C VAL A 504 8.05 -14.85 10.07
N ASP A 505 8.79 -14.97 11.17
CA ASP A 505 10.26 -14.94 11.16
C ASP A 505 10.82 -16.11 10.35
N THR A 506 10.17 -17.27 10.43
CA THR A 506 10.52 -18.46 9.63
C THR A 506 10.31 -18.20 8.15
N VAL A 507 9.15 -17.67 7.75
CA VAL A 507 8.88 -17.27 6.35
C VAL A 507 9.91 -16.26 5.83
N ALA A 508 10.21 -15.22 6.62
CA ALA A 508 11.20 -14.21 6.24
C ALA A 508 12.60 -14.81 6.06
N SER A 509 13.00 -15.75 6.94
CA SER A 509 14.25 -16.51 6.79
C SER A 509 14.26 -17.37 5.53
N GLY A 510 13.13 -17.99 5.17
CA GLY A 510 12.98 -18.74 3.93
C GLY A 510 13.22 -17.88 2.68
N VAL A 511 12.68 -16.65 2.67
CA VAL A 511 12.93 -15.67 1.59
C VAL A 511 14.42 -15.34 1.50
N GLU A 512 15.11 -15.12 2.62
CA GLU A 512 16.56 -14.88 2.62
C GLU A 512 17.36 -16.07 2.09
N GLN A 513 16.96 -17.29 2.39
CA GLN A 513 17.59 -18.49 1.84
C GLN A 513 17.44 -18.58 0.32
N LEU A 514 16.27 -18.22 -0.23
CA LEU A 514 16.09 -18.16 -1.69
C LEU A 514 16.98 -17.09 -2.34
N ILE A 515 17.11 -15.92 -1.71
CA ILE A 515 18.00 -14.84 -2.18
C ILE A 515 19.46 -15.32 -2.18
N GLN A 516 19.90 -16.02 -1.14
CA GLN A 516 21.25 -16.59 -1.07
C GLN A 516 21.51 -17.61 -2.18
N LEU A 517 20.49 -18.38 -2.59
CA LEU A 517 20.58 -19.30 -3.73
C LEU A 517 20.65 -18.57 -5.08
N GLY A 518 20.14 -17.35 -5.17
CA GLY A 518 20.19 -16.49 -6.37
C GLY A 518 18.84 -15.97 -6.84
N ALA A 519 17.76 -16.16 -6.08
CA ALA A 519 16.45 -15.58 -6.41
C ALA A 519 16.48 -14.05 -6.31
N VAL A 520 15.90 -13.37 -7.30
CA VAL A 520 15.83 -11.89 -7.31
C VAL A 520 14.41 -11.36 -7.47
N ASP A 521 13.42 -12.17 -7.85
CA ASP A 521 12.02 -11.77 -7.91
C ASP A 521 11.20 -12.80 -7.12
N ILE A 522 10.62 -12.39 -5.99
CA ILE A 522 9.97 -13.30 -5.03
C ILE A 522 8.62 -12.71 -4.62
N ILE A 523 7.53 -13.40 -4.95
CA ILE A 523 6.18 -13.14 -4.45
C ILE A 523 6.02 -13.87 -3.13
N VAL A 524 5.57 -13.17 -2.09
CA VAL A 524 5.31 -13.71 -0.76
C VAL A 524 3.86 -13.42 -0.40
N PRO A 525 2.96 -14.40 -0.57
CA PRO A 525 1.55 -14.21 -0.26
C PRO A 525 1.28 -14.18 1.25
N GLY A 526 0.36 -13.30 1.67
CA GLY A 526 -0.12 -13.22 3.04
C GLY A 526 -1.11 -14.33 3.44
N ALA A 527 -1.49 -14.33 4.71
CA ALA A 527 -2.58 -15.12 5.25
C ALA A 527 -3.93 -14.67 4.67
N LEU A 528 -4.86 -15.62 4.56
CA LEU A 528 -6.21 -15.46 4.01
C LEU A 528 -7.22 -15.04 5.10
N PRO A 529 -8.42 -14.54 4.75
CA PRO A 529 -9.48 -14.27 5.73
C PRO A 529 -10.15 -15.59 6.16
N VAL A 530 -9.41 -16.41 6.91
CA VAL A 530 -9.80 -17.79 7.25
C VAL A 530 -11.06 -17.88 8.10
N GLY A 531 -11.44 -16.80 8.79
CA GLY A 531 -12.72 -16.71 9.49
C GLY A 531 -13.93 -16.81 8.57
N CYS A 532 -13.75 -16.66 7.26
CA CYS A 532 -14.80 -16.81 6.24
C CYS A 532 -14.89 -18.21 5.64
N PHE A 533 -13.99 -19.13 6.00
CA PHE A 533 -13.88 -20.43 5.33
C PHE A 533 -14.82 -21.44 6.00
N ALA A 534 -15.54 -22.24 5.20
CA ALA A 534 -16.52 -23.22 5.68
C ALA A 534 -15.94 -24.19 6.72
N VAL A 535 -14.69 -24.62 6.54
CA VAL A 535 -14.01 -25.49 7.50
C VAL A 535 -13.95 -24.87 8.91
N TYR A 536 -13.51 -23.61 9.04
CA TYR A 536 -13.42 -22.97 10.36
C TYR A 536 -14.79 -22.64 10.93
N LEU A 537 -15.72 -22.20 10.08
CA LEU A 537 -17.10 -21.92 10.48
C LEU A 537 -17.84 -23.18 10.96
N THR A 538 -17.44 -24.35 10.49
CA THR A 538 -18.00 -25.65 10.90
C THR A 538 -17.32 -26.19 12.16
N PHE A 539 -15.99 -26.10 12.26
CA PHE A 539 -15.23 -26.68 13.38
C PHE A 539 -15.13 -25.79 14.61
N LEU A 540 -15.15 -24.46 14.42
CA LEU A 540 -14.96 -23.48 15.48
C LEU A 540 -16.14 -22.49 15.54
N PRO A 541 -17.40 -22.94 15.53
CA PRO A 541 -18.54 -22.03 15.60
C PRO A 541 -18.56 -21.33 16.96
N SER A 542 -18.81 -20.03 16.95
CA SER A 542 -19.18 -19.31 18.17
C SER A 542 -20.70 -19.32 18.37
N THR A 543 -21.12 -19.46 19.62
CA THR A 543 -22.52 -19.26 20.04
C THR A 543 -22.87 -17.79 20.24
N ASN A 544 -21.86 -16.90 20.31
CA ASN A 544 -22.05 -15.46 20.45
C ASN A 544 -22.17 -14.81 19.06
N PRO A 545 -23.34 -14.25 18.68
CA PRO A 545 -23.51 -13.59 17.39
C PRO A 545 -22.54 -12.41 17.18
N ALA A 546 -22.08 -11.78 18.26
CA ALA A 546 -21.14 -10.67 18.19
C ALA A 546 -19.73 -11.09 17.75
N ASP A 547 -19.41 -12.38 17.67
CA ASP A 547 -18.11 -12.86 17.18
C ASP A 547 -18.06 -12.94 15.65
N TYR A 548 -19.21 -12.81 14.99
CA TYR A 548 -19.33 -12.77 13.54
C TYR A 548 -19.40 -11.32 13.05
N ASP A 549 -18.88 -11.08 11.85
CA ASP A 549 -19.15 -9.83 11.12
C ASP A 549 -20.48 -9.91 10.35
N GLU A 550 -20.83 -8.82 9.67
CA GLU A 550 -22.06 -8.71 8.87
C GLU A 550 -22.12 -9.70 7.68
N TYR A 551 -21.00 -10.32 7.30
CA TYR A 551 -20.92 -11.34 6.23
C TYR A 551 -20.89 -12.77 6.79
N GLY A 552 -20.99 -12.93 8.11
CA GLY A 552 -20.99 -14.23 8.77
C GLY A 552 -19.60 -14.86 8.94
N CYS A 553 -18.52 -14.07 8.81
CA CYS A 553 -17.17 -14.53 9.08
C CYS A 553 -16.79 -14.35 10.56
N LEU A 554 -15.99 -15.26 11.11
CA LEU A 554 -15.49 -15.19 12.48
C LEU A 554 -14.39 -14.12 12.61
N LYS A 555 -14.67 -13.05 13.37
CA LYS A 555 -13.75 -11.93 13.59
C LYS A 555 -12.43 -12.36 14.26
N PRO A 556 -12.41 -13.20 15.33
CA PRO A 556 -11.15 -13.55 15.98
C PRO A 556 -10.15 -14.27 15.06
N LEU A 557 -10.65 -15.09 14.14
CA LEU A 557 -9.83 -15.78 13.13
C LEU A 557 -9.31 -14.81 12.06
N ASN A 558 -10.17 -13.89 11.61
CA ASN A 558 -9.79 -12.85 10.66
C ASN A 558 -8.76 -11.86 11.26
N GLU A 559 -8.87 -11.54 12.55
CA GLU A 559 -7.90 -10.74 13.30
C GLU A 559 -6.55 -11.43 13.44
N LEU A 560 -6.52 -12.75 13.63
CA LEU A 560 -5.29 -13.54 13.63
C LEU A 560 -4.56 -13.46 12.27
N SER A 561 -5.29 -13.61 11.17
CA SER A 561 -4.73 -13.46 9.82
C SER A 561 -4.21 -12.04 9.55
N LEU A 562 -4.96 -11.01 9.93
CA LEU A 562 -4.53 -9.61 9.81
C LEU A 562 -3.27 -9.33 10.64
N TYR A 563 -3.18 -9.93 11.83
CA TYR A 563 -1.99 -9.83 12.68
C TYR A 563 -0.78 -10.48 12.01
N GLN A 564 -0.91 -11.69 11.46
CA GLN A 564 0.16 -12.32 10.68
C GLN A 564 0.59 -11.44 9.51
N ASN A 565 -0.37 -10.92 8.73
CA ASN A 565 -0.09 -10.08 7.56
C ASN A 565 0.65 -8.79 7.93
N THR A 566 0.28 -8.16 9.03
CA THR A 566 0.96 -6.96 9.55
C THR A 566 2.42 -7.26 9.90
N LEU A 567 2.67 -8.37 10.60
CA LEU A 567 4.03 -8.80 10.95
C LEU A 567 4.83 -9.21 9.72
N LEU A 568 4.22 -9.95 8.79
CA LEU A 568 4.88 -10.44 7.58
C LEU A 568 5.34 -9.28 6.70
N ARG A 569 4.48 -8.28 6.45
CA ARG A 569 4.87 -7.08 5.71
C ARG A 569 6.04 -6.35 6.38
N SER A 570 6.02 -6.22 7.70
CA SER A 570 7.11 -5.61 8.48
C SER A 570 8.42 -6.39 8.32
N ARG A 571 8.39 -7.73 8.43
CA ARG A 571 9.58 -8.57 8.25
C ARG A 571 10.10 -8.55 6.81
N LEU A 572 9.23 -8.66 5.82
CA LEU A 572 9.61 -8.59 4.41
C LEU A 572 10.22 -7.24 4.05
N ALA A 573 9.75 -6.13 4.62
CA ALA A 573 10.39 -4.83 4.45
C ALA A 573 11.81 -4.81 5.03
N GLY A 574 12.03 -5.46 6.18
CA GLY A 574 13.36 -5.68 6.74
C GLY A 574 14.26 -6.51 5.84
N VAL A 575 13.75 -7.62 5.29
CA VAL A 575 14.47 -8.45 4.32
C VAL A 575 14.80 -7.65 3.06
N GLN A 576 13.84 -6.91 2.50
CA GLN A 576 14.02 -6.07 1.32
C GLN A 576 15.09 -4.99 1.53
N ALA A 577 15.18 -4.42 2.73
CA ALA A 577 16.22 -3.45 3.08
C ALA A 577 17.62 -4.08 3.15
N ARG A 578 17.74 -5.33 3.59
CA ARG A 578 19.01 -6.08 3.63
C ARG A 578 19.43 -6.61 2.25
N HIS A 579 18.46 -6.89 1.38
CA HIS A 579 18.69 -7.47 0.05
C HIS A 579 18.14 -6.56 -1.06
N PRO A 580 18.74 -5.38 -1.30
CA PRO A 580 18.22 -4.38 -2.25
C PRO A 580 18.28 -4.83 -3.72
N SER A 581 19.03 -5.89 -4.02
CA SER A 581 19.10 -6.51 -5.36
C SER A 581 17.94 -7.47 -5.64
N ALA A 582 17.22 -7.92 -4.61
CA ALA A 582 16.00 -8.70 -4.76
C ALA A 582 14.78 -7.78 -4.76
N ARG A 583 13.73 -8.17 -5.49
CA ARG A 583 12.40 -7.58 -5.50
C ARG A 583 11.46 -8.54 -4.79
N ILE A 584 11.10 -8.16 -3.56
CA ILE A 584 10.19 -8.93 -2.72
C ILE A 584 8.82 -8.29 -2.84
N MET A 585 7.87 -9.06 -3.35
CA MET A 585 6.52 -8.62 -3.65
C MET A 585 5.55 -9.23 -2.63
N TYR A 586 4.91 -8.39 -1.82
CA TYR A 586 3.86 -8.88 -0.93
C TYR A 586 2.58 -9.08 -1.75
N ALA A 587 2.04 -10.29 -1.74
CA ALA A 587 0.75 -10.61 -2.36
C ALA A 587 -0.36 -10.60 -1.29
N ASP A 588 -1.28 -9.64 -1.39
CA ASP A 588 -2.36 -9.40 -0.43
C ASP A 588 -3.56 -10.31 -0.71
N TYR A 589 -3.38 -11.59 -0.35
CA TYR A 589 -4.45 -12.57 -0.39
C TYR A 589 -5.67 -12.14 0.43
N TYR A 590 -5.44 -11.53 1.60
CA TYR A 590 -6.50 -11.16 2.52
C TYR A 590 -7.47 -10.18 1.88
N ALA A 591 -6.97 -9.02 1.44
CA ALA A 591 -7.79 -7.96 0.89
C ALA A 591 -8.49 -8.39 -0.42
N HIS A 592 -7.88 -9.29 -1.18
CA HIS A 592 -8.48 -9.78 -2.42
C HIS A 592 -9.68 -10.67 -2.13
N ILE A 593 -9.49 -11.70 -1.30
CA ILE A 593 -10.54 -12.65 -0.96
C ILE A 593 -11.64 -11.98 -0.12
N GLU A 594 -11.27 -11.11 0.83
CA GLU A 594 -12.24 -10.35 1.61
C GLU A 594 -13.17 -9.53 0.69
N ARG A 595 -12.64 -8.92 -0.37
CA ARG A 595 -13.47 -8.16 -1.31
C ARG A 595 -14.41 -9.05 -2.11
N MET A 596 -14.00 -10.25 -2.46
CA MET A 596 -14.89 -11.24 -3.10
C MET A 596 -16.04 -11.57 -2.14
N VAL A 597 -15.72 -11.96 -0.90
CA VAL A 597 -16.69 -12.28 0.15
C VAL A 597 -17.70 -11.15 0.38
N ARG A 598 -17.23 -9.90 0.45
CA ARG A 598 -18.07 -8.73 0.71
C ARG A 598 -18.92 -8.31 -0.49
N ALA A 599 -18.50 -8.64 -1.72
CA ALA A 599 -19.16 -8.19 -2.94
C ALA A 599 -19.15 -9.26 -4.05
N PRO A 600 -19.68 -10.47 -3.79
CA PRO A 600 -19.53 -11.65 -4.64
C PRO A 600 -20.04 -11.44 -6.07
N ALA A 601 -21.18 -10.74 -6.20
CA ALA A 601 -21.78 -10.42 -7.49
C ALA A 601 -20.88 -9.58 -8.41
N ARG A 602 -19.96 -8.76 -7.86
CA ARG A 602 -19.00 -7.99 -8.66
C ARG A 602 -17.96 -8.86 -9.35
N PHE A 603 -17.79 -10.09 -8.87
CA PHE A 603 -16.80 -11.04 -9.34
C PHE A 603 -17.43 -12.26 -10.02
N GLY A 604 -18.75 -12.22 -10.24
CA GLY A 604 -19.51 -13.31 -10.89
C GLY A 604 -19.96 -14.43 -9.94
N PHE A 605 -19.83 -14.25 -8.63
CA PHE A 605 -20.20 -15.26 -7.64
C PHE A 605 -21.63 -15.08 -7.14
N ARG A 606 -22.35 -16.20 -6.95
CA ARG A 606 -23.76 -16.23 -6.53
C ARG A 606 -23.96 -15.91 -5.05
N SER A 607 -22.97 -16.22 -4.23
CA SER A 607 -22.93 -15.93 -2.79
C SER A 607 -21.49 -15.65 -2.39
N GLY A 608 -21.30 -14.85 -1.32
CA GLY A 608 -19.98 -14.61 -0.72
C GLY A 608 -19.53 -15.81 0.09
N ALA A 609 -18.84 -15.57 1.22
CA ALA A 609 -18.61 -16.60 2.23
C ALA A 609 -19.91 -17.37 2.46
N VAL A 610 -19.86 -18.71 2.37
CA VAL A 610 -20.67 -19.68 3.15
C VAL A 610 -20.72 -21.08 2.50
N PRO A 611 -21.30 -21.38 1.31
CA PRO A 611 -21.36 -22.77 0.83
C PRO A 611 -20.21 -23.17 -0.12
N ALA A 612 -19.54 -24.29 0.20
CA ALA A 612 -18.63 -24.94 -0.74
C ALA A 612 -19.38 -25.44 -1.97
N CYS A 613 -18.81 -25.29 -3.17
CA CYS A 613 -19.41 -25.85 -4.38
C CYS A 613 -19.44 -27.39 -4.31
N CYS A 614 -18.38 -28.03 -3.83
CA CYS A 614 -18.25 -29.45 -3.68
C CYS A 614 -18.23 -29.88 -2.22
N GLY A 615 -19.23 -30.67 -1.82
CA GLY A 615 -19.35 -31.14 -0.46
C GLY A 615 -20.62 -31.96 -0.25
N ALA A 616 -20.99 -32.16 1.01
CA ALA A 616 -22.13 -32.98 1.41
C ALA A 616 -22.90 -32.33 2.56
N GLY A 617 -24.02 -32.96 2.94
CA GLY A 617 -24.81 -32.58 4.11
C GLY A 617 -25.94 -31.59 3.84
N GLY A 618 -25.86 -30.80 2.76
CA GLY A 618 -26.88 -29.79 2.43
C GLY A 618 -27.08 -28.71 3.51
N GLY A 619 -26.22 -28.69 4.52
CA GLY A 619 -26.22 -27.70 5.61
C GLY A 619 -25.70 -26.35 5.14
N LYS A 620 -25.70 -25.37 6.05
CA LYS A 620 -25.38 -23.95 5.78
C LYS A 620 -24.10 -23.78 4.94
N PHE A 621 -23.05 -24.54 5.21
CA PHE A 621 -21.75 -24.39 4.55
C PHE A 621 -21.46 -25.45 3.46
N ASN A 622 -22.39 -26.39 3.21
CA ASN A 622 -22.19 -27.54 2.33
C ASN A 622 -20.85 -28.27 2.58
N PHE A 623 -20.49 -28.48 3.84
CA PHE A 623 -19.21 -29.05 4.25
C PHE A 623 -19.42 -30.02 5.42
N GLU A 624 -18.96 -31.27 5.25
CA GLU A 624 -18.98 -32.32 6.28
C GLU A 624 -17.66 -33.09 6.26
N LEU A 625 -17.11 -33.40 7.44
CA LEU A 625 -15.80 -34.07 7.55
C LEU A 625 -15.81 -35.50 7.02
N ASP A 626 -16.88 -36.23 7.31
CA ASP A 626 -17.02 -37.65 6.96
C ASP A 626 -17.51 -37.85 5.51
N ALA A 627 -17.83 -36.76 4.82
CA ALA A 627 -18.29 -36.73 3.43
C ALA A 627 -17.74 -35.48 2.70
N ARG A 628 -16.41 -35.29 2.74
CA ARG A 628 -15.73 -34.19 2.04
C ARG A 628 -15.81 -34.36 0.52
N CYS A 629 -15.58 -33.28 -0.23
CA CYS A 629 -15.40 -33.35 -1.67
C CYS A 629 -14.41 -34.48 -2.04
N GLY A 630 -14.74 -35.30 -3.04
CA GLY A 630 -13.96 -36.49 -3.42
C GLY A 630 -14.22 -37.75 -2.57
N MET A 631 -15.07 -37.67 -1.55
CA MET A 631 -15.57 -38.83 -0.80
C MET A 631 -16.97 -39.25 -1.27
N LYS A 632 -17.36 -40.48 -0.94
CA LYS A 632 -18.71 -40.99 -1.20
C LYS A 632 -19.75 -40.10 -0.48
N GLY A 633 -20.76 -39.65 -1.20
CA GLY A 633 -21.85 -38.82 -0.66
C GLY A 633 -21.66 -37.32 -0.89
N ALA A 634 -20.46 -36.88 -1.28
CA ALA A 634 -20.23 -35.50 -1.72
C ALA A 634 -20.53 -35.33 -3.21
N ALA A 635 -21.00 -34.15 -3.59
CA ALA A 635 -21.24 -33.77 -4.98
C ALA A 635 -20.77 -32.33 -5.24
N ALA A 636 -20.30 -32.08 -6.46
CA ALA A 636 -20.02 -30.73 -6.94
C ALA A 636 -21.31 -30.03 -7.38
N CYS A 637 -21.34 -28.73 -7.18
CA CYS A 637 -22.36 -27.85 -7.72
C CYS A 637 -22.33 -27.86 -9.26
N PRO A 638 -23.45 -27.54 -9.95
CA PRO A 638 -23.48 -27.60 -11.41
C PRO A 638 -22.53 -26.64 -12.13
N ASP A 639 -22.18 -25.51 -11.49
CA ASP A 639 -21.33 -24.48 -12.06
C ASP A 639 -20.34 -23.93 -11.03
N PRO A 640 -19.13 -24.51 -10.95
CA PRO A 640 -18.07 -24.06 -10.03
C PRO A 640 -17.63 -22.61 -10.25
N SER A 641 -17.81 -22.04 -11.45
CA SER A 641 -17.39 -20.67 -11.75
C SER A 641 -18.15 -19.60 -10.98
N THR A 642 -19.29 -19.99 -10.40
CA THR A 642 -20.18 -19.11 -9.63
C THR A 642 -19.96 -19.17 -8.12
N HIS A 643 -18.97 -19.93 -7.65
CA HIS A 643 -18.68 -20.12 -6.22
C HIS A 643 -17.26 -19.70 -5.88
N GLU A 644 -17.07 -19.11 -4.70
CA GLU A 644 -15.76 -18.75 -4.19
C GLU A 644 -14.99 -19.97 -3.67
N SER A 645 -15.67 -20.80 -2.86
CA SER A 645 -15.09 -21.99 -2.25
C SER A 645 -15.38 -23.24 -3.07
N TRP A 646 -14.33 -24.02 -3.33
CA TRP A 646 -14.43 -25.32 -3.96
C TRP A 646 -14.90 -26.38 -2.97
N ASP A 647 -14.12 -26.68 -1.94
CA ASP A 647 -14.34 -27.82 -1.03
C ASP A 647 -14.48 -27.42 0.45
N GLY A 648 -14.71 -26.13 0.71
CA GLY A 648 -14.81 -25.56 2.04
C GLY A 648 -13.48 -25.13 2.68
N VAL A 649 -12.36 -25.45 2.03
CA VAL A 649 -11.01 -25.02 2.41
C VAL A 649 -10.33 -24.26 1.27
N HIS A 650 -10.47 -24.75 0.05
CA HIS A 650 -9.77 -24.28 -1.12
C HIS A 650 -10.69 -23.50 -2.07
N PHE A 651 -10.06 -22.81 -3.02
CA PHE A 651 -10.73 -21.96 -3.99
C PHE A 651 -11.08 -22.67 -5.28
N THR A 652 -12.14 -22.20 -5.92
CA THR A 652 -12.46 -22.61 -7.30
C THR A 652 -11.42 -22.06 -8.29
N GLU A 653 -11.33 -22.66 -9.47
CA GLU A 653 -10.50 -22.17 -10.57
C GLU A 653 -10.81 -20.70 -10.91
N ALA A 654 -12.10 -20.31 -10.81
CA ALA A 654 -12.53 -18.94 -11.08
C ALA A 654 -11.91 -17.93 -10.11
N VAL A 655 -11.88 -18.23 -8.80
CA VAL A 655 -11.19 -17.40 -7.82
C VAL A 655 -9.69 -17.40 -8.05
N ASN A 656 -9.08 -18.57 -8.32
CA ASN A 656 -7.66 -18.69 -8.58
C ASN A 656 -7.20 -17.82 -9.77
N ARG A 657 -8.01 -17.73 -10.83
CA ARG A 657 -7.77 -16.84 -11.97
C ARG A 657 -7.75 -15.38 -11.54
N GLN A 658 -8.80 -14.95 -10.84
CA GLN A 658 -8.93 -13.55 -10.42
C GLN A 658 -7.78 -13.14 -9.49
N VAL A 659 -7.40 -14.01 -8.55
CA VAL A 659 -6.21 -13.79 -7.71
C VAL A 659 -4.96 -13.60 -8.55
N ALA A 660 -4.70 -14.48 -9.52
CA ALA A 660 -3.53 -14.37 -10.38
C ALA A 660 -3.53 -13.05 -11.17
N GLU A 661 -4.67 -12.63 -11.72
CA GLU A 661 -4.80 -11.34 -12.41
C GLU A 661 -4.50 -10.16 -11.47
N GLY A 662 -5.05 -10.19 -10.26
CA GLY A 662 -4.80 -9.18 -9.23
C GLY A 662 -3.35 -9.10 -8.77
N TRP A 663 -2.59 -10.19 -8.88
CA TRP A 663 -1.15 -10.18 -8.60
C TRP A 663 -0.34 -9.68 -9.80
N LEU A 664 -0.69 -10.13 -11.00
CA LEU A 664 0.00 -9.76 -12.24
C LEU A 664 -0.06 -8.27 -12.50
N ARG A 665 -1.27 -7.68 -12.38
CA ARG A 665 -1.58 -6.32 -12.82
C ARG A 665 -1.93 -5.38 -11.67
N GLY A 666 -1.96 -5.90 -10.44
CA GLY A 666 -2.41 -5.17 -9.26
C GLY A 666 -3.94 -5.16 -9.11
N PRO A 667 -4.47 -4.63 -8.00
CA PRO A 667 -3.75 -3.99 -6.91
C PRO A 667 -3.28 -4.96 -5.82
N TYR A 668 -3.44 -6.27 -5.97
CA TYR A 668 -3.27 -7.24 -4.86
C TYR A 668 -1.87 -7.84 -4.74
N CYS A 669 -0.88 -7.26 -5.43
CA CYS A 669 0.53 -7.57 -5.24
C CYS A 669 1.35 -6.30 -5.35
N HIS A 670 2.29 -6.11 -4.43
CA HIS A 670 3.04 -4.87 -4.27
C HIS A 670 4.54 -5.12 -4.13
N PRO A 671 5.35 -4.67 -5.12
CA PRO A 671 4.92 -4.16 -6.45
C PRO A 671 4.21 -5.25 -7.28
N PRO A 672 3.41 -4.90 -8.31
CA PRO A 672 2.78 -5.90 -9.19
C PRO A 672 3.84 -6.71 -9.94
N VAL A 673 3.48 -7.93 -10.36
CA VAL A 673 4.44 -8.84 -11.01
C VAL A 673 4.90 -8.29 -12.35
N VAL A 674 3.97 -7.77 -13.16
CA VAL A 674 4.24 -7.15 -14.46
C VAL A 674 4.30 -5.63 -14.29
N LEU A 675 5.37 -5.02 -14.78
CA LEU A 675 5.51 -3.57 -14.87
C LEU A 675 5.12 -3.15 -16.29
N HIS A 676 4.07 -2.33 -16.42
CA HIS A 676 3.62 -1.75 -17.69
C HIS A 676 4.48 -0.56 -18.11
#